data_AF-A0A318LXK2-F1
#
_entry.id   AF-A0A318LXK2-F1
#
_cell.length_a   1.000
_cell.length_b   1.000
_cell.length_c   1.000
_cell.angle_alpha   90.00
_cell.angle_beta   90.00
_cell.angle_gamma   90.00
#
_symmetry.space_group_name_H-M   'P 1'
#
loop_
_entity.id
_entity.type
_entity.pdbx_description
1 polymer ?
#
loop_
_entity_poly.entity_id
_entity_poly.type
_entity_poly.pdbx_seq_one_letter_code
_entity_poly.pdbx_strand_id
1 'polypeptide(L)'
;MTFSHDLTSPVDGAEPSPVLDAIRAASNRPVSRAAALSVPAVLRGRNLLCSIATLPLVTRDRARVELRTPLLEQIDPNVPNVVTLSQTVEDLVFEGISWWQVTKRLANGFPQEAIHLDVGTVSLQPPADAWRKLRTLPSGQKLPAGVVWVNGEPVDGRDVIRFDSPNPGILTAAARAIRRAILLEQAAATYANDPRPLDYFRPADNADPANDDEVKQILDDWRKARRARSTAYVPASLQYETVDVPSPADLQLAQLQRQATVEIANALGLDAEDLQVSTTTRTYQNAVDRRRDRINDVLAPYMRAITDRLSMNDVTARGQAVGFNLDEYMRANPTERWTTYQTGLTNGVVSVQEVREMEGLPAVPVEPARRPRPASQPEQEPEESRMSRARTRDHNPGPSVATFDIATFSDDSAGTERIAFEIPEADANFRVDAEKRTVSGLLVPWNKVARSGWSKYRFNKDSLSWSDVSRVKLNRDHNRSEAIGYATKLESTDKGLEGTFKIARGADGDAVLMKAEDKVLDGFSIEAEFAEDGSSWARDPDDDMVRLVSDARLAGVAITGFPAFDDARVSGVKASRKDNTMAGKPDAPQGTKDTPAAGPDAETAAAFTAAVEAFTSQTGAFTDAIKQLVELQQNGGGEGPDHVDPTKRKAQFQVNEEPLYRFDGIGGKFDFSSDIIAMSKKDHDAERRVIDWIKECFEPGARFVSTGDVSSLNPARQRPDLYVDELQYPTPLWDSINKGAIGDNTPFVLPKFASSSNLVNNHTEGVEPTTGNFATTSQTITPSAVSGKVEVTRETWDQGGNPQLSVILWRQIVRKYYEALEEAAAALLESLAPTTITLTAGAVDSALASEVKQALAALQFVRGGFRFRDFKLEQGLYTALADAKDGNGRPLFPILGAQNADGTASPLFAALAIAGLAGVPSWALPFTDGTASNSYLYDREDVHGWASAPQRLDFEYRVAFVDIGVWGYKALACTRVDGVRRISYDTTSGV
;
A
#
# COMPACT_ATOMS: atom_id res chain seq x y z
N MET A 1 37.97 -55.26 19.85
CA MET A 1 37.51 -54.62 21.09
C MET A 1 36.15 -54.00 20.84
N THR A 2 35.30 -53.83 21.85
CA THR A 2 34.06 -53.03 21.73
C THR A 2 34.42 -51.55 21.84
N PHE A 3 34.15 -50.77 20.79
CA PHE A 3 34.19 -49.32 20.88
C PHE A 3 33.11 -48.87 21.87
N SER A 4 33.51 -48.09 22.89
CA SER A 4 32.65 -47.66 24.00
C SER A 4 32.38 -46.15 24.01
N HIS A 5 32.58 -45.49 22.86
CA HIS A 5 32.28 -44.07 22.70
C HIS A 5 30.87 -43.89 22.12
N ASP A 6 30.07 -43.07 22.79
CA ASP A 6 28.70 -42.77 22.39
C ASP A 6 28.70 -41.77 21.22
N LEU A 7 28.18 -42.19 20.06
CA LEU A 7 28.11 -41.37 18.85
C LEU A 7 27.20 -40.13 18.99
N THR A 8 26.47 -39.98 20.10
CA THR A 8 25.71 -38.76 20.43
C THR A 8 26.53 -37.71 21.20
N SER A 9 27.72 -38.06 21.70
CA SER A 9 28.60 -37.16 22.43
C SER A 9 29.69 -36.56 21.52
N PRO A 10 29.87 -35.22 21.48
CA PRO A 10 30.97 -34.61 20.73
C PRO A 10 32.33 -34.98 21.38
N VAL A 11 33.29 -35.37 20.55
CA VAL A 11 34.62 -35.87 20.98
C VAL A 11 35.49 -34.76 21.60
N ASP A 12 35.28 -33.51 21.17
CA ASP A 12 35.87 -32.32 21.76
C ASP A 12 34.95 -31.72 22.82
N GLY A 13 35.53 -31.07 23.85
CA GLY A 13 34.86 -30.04 24.65
C GLY A 13 34.61 -28.74 23.87
N ALA A 14 34.36 -28.85 22.56
CA ALA A 14 33.90 -27.76 21.73
C ALA A 14 32.42 -27.53 22.05
N GLU A 15 32.11 -26.33 22.53
CA GLU A 15 30.72 -25.93 22.75
C GLU A 15 29.89 -26.11 21.46
N PRO A 16 28.59 -26.44 21.56
CA PRO A 16 27.70 -26.54 20.40
C PRO A 16 27.90 -25.31 19.50
N SER A 17 28.15 -25.55 18.21
CA SER A 17 28.68 -24.55 17.28
C SER A 17 28.05 -23.18 17.55
N PRO A 18 28.83 -22.15 17.94
CA PRO A 18 28.25 -20.90 18.44
C PRO A 18 27.41 -20.20 17.37
N VAL A 19 27.55 -20.59 16.10
CA VAL A 19 26.64 -20.23 15.01
C VAL A 19 25.23 -20.83 15.22
N LEU A 20 25.09 -22.13 15.46
CA LEU A 20 23.77 -22.78 15.64
C LEU A 20 23.03 -22.27 16.88
N ASP A 21 23.73 -22.08 18.00
CA ASP A 21 23.10 -21.57 19.21
C ASP A 21 22.89 -20.04 19.16
N ALA A 22 23.71 -19.28 18.42
CA ALA A 22 23.38 -17.89 18.08
C ALA A 22 22.14 -17.80 17.17
N ILE A 23 21.98 -18.71 16.20
CA ILE A 23 20.80 -18.79 15.33
C ILE A 23 19.53 -19.09 16.16
N ARG A 24 19.61 -20.08 17.07
CA ARG A 24 18.53 -20.41 18.01
C ARG A 24 18.22 -19.26 18.98
N ALA A 25 19.22 -18.51 19.43
CA ALA A 25 19.02 -17.34 20.28
C ALA A 25 18.48 -16.11 19.52
N ALA A 26 18.84 -15.94 18.25
CA ALA A 26 18.45 -14.80 17.42
C ALA A 26 17.04 -14.93 16.84
N SER A 27 16.56 -16.15 16.58
CA SER A 27 15.23 -16.40 15.98
C SER A 27 14.08 -15.87 16.82
N ASN A 28 14.15 -16.03 18.16
CA ASN A 28 13.07 -15.72 19.11
C ASN A 28 13.26 -14.43 19.92
N ARG A 29 14.46 -13.84 19.97
CA ARG A 29 14.68 -12.59 20.73
C ARG A 29 14.09 -11.36 20.03
N PRO A 30 13.47 -10.41 20.76
CA PRO A 30 13.14 -9.09 20.23
C PRO A 30 14.36 -8.45 19.55
N VAL A 31 14.16 -7.83 18.38
CA VAL A 31 15.26 -7.19 17.66
C VAL A 31 15.59 -5.88 18.39
N SER A 32 16.83 -5.74 18.85
CA SER A 32 17.30 -4.49 19.44
C SER A 32 17.73 -3.50 18.36
N ARG A 33 17.68 -2.19 18.66
CA ARG A 33 18.15 -1.14 17.74
C ARG A 33 19.59 -1.39 17.27
N ALA A 34 20.47 -1.86 18.17
CA ALA A 34 21.85 -2.22 17.84
C ALA A 34 21.97 -3.40 16.84
N ALA A 35 21.13 -4.44 17.00
CA ALA A 35 21.10 -5.57 16.05
C ALA A 35 20.46 -5.19 14.70
N ALA A 36 19.52 -4.24 14.70
CA ALA A 36 18.96 -3.71 13.46
C ALA A 36 19.99 -2.84 12.71
N LEU A 37 20.70 -1.95 13.42
CA LEU A 37 21.72 -1.05 12.86
C LEU A 37 22.99 -1.77 12.37
N SER A 38 23.25 -3.03 12.77
CA SER A 38 24.35 -3.79 12.17
C SER A 38 24.06 -4.20 10.72
N VAL A 39 22.79 -4.26 10.30
CA VAL A 39 22.42 -4.59 8.91
C VAL A 39 22.63 -3.37 8.01
N PRO A 40 23.50 -3.41 6.99
CA PRO A 40 23.84 -2.23 6.19
C PRO A 40 22.65 -1.56 5.49
N ALA A 41 21.65 -2.34 5.07
CA ALA A 41 20.41 -1.84 4.48
C ALA A 41 19.60 -0.97 5.46
N VAL A 42 19.49 -1.41 6.72
CA VAL A 42 18.78 -0.68 7.78
C VAL A 42 19.54 0.58 8.16
N LEU A 43 20.86 0.50 8.34
CA LEU A 43 21.71 1.65 8.64
C LEU A 43 21.64 2.73 7.55
N ARG A 44 21.71 2.32 6.27
CA ARG A 44 21.56 3.22 5.12
C ARG A 44 20.17 3.86 5.11
N GLY A 45 19.11 3.08 5.31
CA GLY A 45 17.74 3.58 5.39
C GLY A 45 17.51 4.57 6.54
N ARG A 46 17.99 4.26 7.75
CA ARG A 46 18.01 5.16 8.92
C ARG A 46 18.67 6.48 8.57
N ASN A 47 19.82 6.46 7.90
CA ASN A 47 20.53 7.68 7.51
C ASN A 47 19.80 8.50 6.43
N LEU A 48 19.03 7.84 5.55
CA LEU A 48 18.18 8.50 4.56
C LEU A 48 16.90 9.11 5.16
N LEU A 49 16.33 8.50 6.20
CA LEU A 49 15.18 9.08 6.91
C LEU A 49 15.61 10.21 7.86
N CYS A 50 16.71 10.01 8.60
CA CYS A 50 17.25 11.03 9.51
C CYS A 50 17.78 12.28 8.79
N SER A 51 17.93 12.28 7.46
CA SER A 51 18.29 13.51 6.72
C SER A 51 17.21 14.60 6.78
N ILE A 52 16.00 14.30 7.26
CA ILE A 52 15.01 15.33 7.65
C ILE A 52 15.60 16.31 8.68
N ALA A 53 16.47 15.83 9.58
CA ALA A 53 17.05 16.64 10.66
C ALA A 53 18.01 17.76 10.19
N THR A 54 18.40 17.78 8.90
CA THR A 54 19.18 18.91 8.34
C THR A 54 18.28 20.05 7.85
N LEU A 55 16.96 19.88 7.86
CA LEU A 55 15.99 20.91 7.51
C LEU A 55 15.64 21.73 8.76
N PRO A 56 15.68 23.08 8.71
CA PRO A 56 15.35 23.89 9.87
C PRO A 56 13.87 23.76 10.23
N LEU A 57 13.57 23.56 11.51
CA LEU A 57 12.23 23.77 12.07
C LEU A 57 12.05 25.26 12.39
N VAL A 58 10.93 25.82 11.94
CA VAL A 58 10.55 27.22 12.15
C VAL A 58 9.12 27.31 12.68
N THR A 59 8.86 28.27 13.55
CA THR A 59 7.49 28.66 13.90
C THR A 59 7.01 29.66 12.84
N ARG A 60 5.75 29.56 12.40
CA ARG A 60 5.10 30.51 11.50
C ARG A 60 3.77 30.96 12.09
N ASP A 61 3.42 32.23 11.91
CA ASP A 61 2.17 32.80 12.42
C ASP A 61 0.99 32.65 11.43
N ARG A 62 -0.16 33.27 11.74
CA ARG A 62 -1.33 33.28 10.85
C ARG A 62 -1.07 33.97 9.50
N ALA A 63 -0.15 34.94 9.45
CA ALA A 63 0.29 35.61 8.24
C ALA A 63 1.42 34.84 7.50
N ARG A 64 1.79 33.65 7.98
CA ARG A 64 2.90 32.80 7.51
C ARG A 64 4.30 33.40 7.73
N VAL A 65 4.44 34.47 8.49
CA VAL A 65 5.73 35.08 8.84
C VAL A 65 6.50 34.13 9.74
N GLU A 66 7.78 33.91 9.45
CA GLU A 66 8.65 33.08 10.29
C GLU A 66 9.00 33.81 11.60
N LEU A 67 8.68 33.15 12.71
CA LEU A 67 8.96 33.60 14.07
C LEU A 67 10.04 32.71 14.68
N ARG A 68 10.99 33.35 15.36
CA ARG A 68 11.99 32.66 16.18
C ARG A 68 11.39 32.34 17.54
N THR A 69 11.40 31.06 17.91
CA THR A 69 11.00 30.56 19.22
C THR A 69 12.22 29.91 19.88
N PRO A 70 12.54 30.21 21.16
CA PRO A 70 13.78 29.72 21.78
C PRO A 70 13.95 28.19 21.72
N LEU A 71 12.85 27.45 21.88
CA LEU A 71 12.81 25.99 21.77
C LEU A 71 13.27 25.45 20.41
N LEU A 72 13.06 26.19 19.31
CA LEU A 72 13.49 25.79 17.96
C LEU A 72 14.82 26.41 17.55
N GLU A 73 15.22 27.53 18.16
CA GLU A 73 16.59 28.06 18.02
C GLU A 73 17.60 27.08 18.63
N GLN A 74 17.35 26.57 19.84
CA GLN A 74 18.12 25.46 20.44
C GLN A 74 17.21 24.60 21.33
N ILE A 75 16.97 23.35 20.92
CA ILE A 75 16.10 22.41 21.61
C ILE A 75 16.76 21.98 22.92
N ASP A 76 17.86 21.24 22.80
CA ASP A 76 18.66 20.74 23.93
C ASP A 76 19.88 21.67 24.12
N PRO A 77 20.11 22.27 25.30
CA PRO A 77 21.22 23.20 25.50
C PRO A 77 22.63 22.57 25.37
N ASN A 78 22.74 21.24 25.32
CA ASN A 78 24.01 20.50 25.20
C ASN A 78 24.16 19.74 23.87
N VAL A 79 23.07 19.53 23.13
CA VAL A 79 23.05 18.70 21.91
C VAL A 79 22.54 19.52 20.70
N PRO A 80 23.30 19.63 19.60
CA PRO A 80 22.86 20.39 18.42
C PRO A 80 21.55 19.87 17.82
N ASN A 81 20.64 20.76 17.40
CA ASN A 81 19.30 20.40 16.93
C ASN A 81 19.27 19.29 15.86
N VAL A 82 20.26 19.25 14.94
CA VAL A 82 20.39 18.19 13.92
C VAL A 82 20.61 16.79 14.52
N VAL A 83 21.27 16.70 15.68
CA VAL A 83 21.45 15.45 16.42
C VAL A 83 20.16 15.11 17.18
N THR A 84 19.60 16.06 17.92
CA THR A 84 18.34 15.89 18.69
C THR A 84 17.17 15.46 17.77
N LEU A 85 17.05 16.06 16.59
CA LEU A 85 16.06 15.70 15.58
C LEU A 85 16.39 14.37 14.88
N SER A 86 17.67 14.03 14.67
CA SER A 86 18.07 12.72 14.15
C SER A 86 17.74 11.60 15.14
N GLN A 87 17.92 11.81 16.44
CA GLN A 87 17.47 10.88 17.49
C GLN A 87 15.94 10.75 17.51
N THR A 88 15.23 11.88 17.42
CA THR A 88 13.76 11.90 17.38
C THR A 88 13.19 11.14 16.17
N VAL A 89 13.77 11.32 14.98
CA VAL A 89 13.38 10.58 13.77
C VAL A 89 13.78 9.10 13.88
N GLU A 90 14.93 8.78 14.46
CA GLU A 90 15.38 7.40 14.67
C GLU A 90 14.43 6.61 15.58
N ASP A 91 14.03 7.19 16.71
CA ASP A 91 13.03 6.64 17.65
C ASP A 91 11.65 6.41 16.98
N LEU A 92 11.20 7.37 16.15
CA LEU A 92 9.97 7.28 15.38
C LEU A 92 10.01 6.22 14.25
N VAL A 93 11.20 5.79 13.84
CA VAL A 93 11.43 4.72 12.84
C VAL A 93 11.55 3.35 13.52
N PHE A 94 12.31 3.22 14.60
CA PHE A 94 12.60 1.92 15.22
C PHE A 94 11.50 1.44 16.17
N GLU A 95 11.06 2.29 17.10
CA GLU A 95 10.06 1.97 18.13
C GLU A 95 8.70 2.61 17.85
N GLY A 96 8.65 3.64 16.99
CA GLY A 96 7.42 4.35 16.59
C GLY A 96 6.97 5.44 17.56
N ILE A 97 7.81 5.78 18.55
CA ILE A 97 7.51 6.75 19.61
C ILE A 97 8.80 7.42 20.07
N SER A 98 8.78 8.73 20.29
CA SER A 98 9.93 9.52 20.79
C SER A 98 9.51 10.45 21.92
N TRP A 99 10.46 10.84 22.77
CA TRP A 99 10.20 11.63 23.98
C TRP A 99 11.22 12.76 24.15
N TRP A 100 10.75 13.98 24.43
CA TRP A 100 11.57 15.06 24.99
C TRP A 100 11.08 15.44 26.38
N GLN A 101 11.98 15.81 27.29
CA GLN A 101 11.65 16.40 28.59
C GLN A 101 11.92 17.89 28.58
N VAL A 102 10.90 18.70 28.90
CA VAL A 102 11.02 20.15 29.06
C VAL A 102 11.82 20.44 30.32
N THR A 103 13.01 21.03 30.16
CA THR A 103 13.88 21.40 31.28
C THR A 103 13.59 22.80 31.81
N LYS A 104 12.96 23.65 30.98
CA LYS A 104 12.75 25.08 31.27
C LYS A 104 11.55 25.63 30.51
N ARG A 105 10.88 26.62 31.09
CA ARG A 105 9.74 27.32 30.49
C ARG A 105 9.94 28.83 30.51
N LEU A 106 9.33 29.49 29.53
CA LEU A 106 9.21 30.94 29.47
C LEU A 106 8.23 31.46 30.53
N ALA A 107 8.24 32.77 30.79
CA ALA A 107 7.36 33.40 31.79
C ALA A 107 5.85 33.25 31.49
N ASN A 108 5.49 32.99 30.24
CA ASN A 108 4.12 32.66 29.79
C ASN A 108 3.81 31.15 29.80
N GLY A 109 4.66 30.32 30.40
CA GLY A 109 4.44 28.89 30.60
C GLY A 109 4.82 27.96 29.43
N PHE A 110 5.06 28.50 28.22
CA PHE A 110 5.48 27.68 27.07
C PHE A 110 6.92 27.13 27.26
N PRO A 111 7.27 25.97 26.68
CA PRO A 111 8.61 25.42 26.76
C PRO A 111 9.68 26.36 26.20
N GLN A 112 10.84 26.44 26.87
CA GLN A 112 12.01 27.21 26.42
C GLN A 112 13.14 26.29 25.94
N GLU A 113 13.43 25.23 26.70
CA GLU A 113 14.51 24.27 26.46
C GLU A 113 13.96 22.86 26.78
N ALA A 114 14.38 21.84 26.02
CA ALA A 114 13.98 20.45 26.20
C ALA A 114 15.09 19.47 25.79
N ILE A 115 15.32 18.42 26.58
CA ILE A 115 16.30 17.38 26.26
C ILE A 115 15.62 16.18 25.59
N HIS A 116 16.31 15.49 24.69
CA HIS A 116 15.85 14.19 24.18
C HIS A 116 15.99 13.11 25.25
N LEU A 117 15.03 12.18 25.32
CA LEU A 117 15.08 11.01 26.20
C LEU A 117 15.08 9.73 25.38
N ASP A 118 16.04 8.84 25.65
CA ASP A 118 16.06 7.47 25.15
C ASP A 118 14.77 6.73 25.57
N VAL A 119 14.06 6.18 24.61
CA VAL A 119 12.81 5.42 24.78
C VAL A 119 12.92 4.34 25.87
N GLY A 120 14.09 3.69 26.01
CA GLY A 120 14.35 2.68 27.03
C GLY A 120 14.44 3.21 28.47
N THR A 121 14.60 4.53 28.66
CA THR A 121 14.61 5.19 29.97
C THR A 121 13.23 5.66 30.43
N VAL A 122 12.23 5.65 29.54
CA VAL A 122 10.89 6.20 29.78
C VAL A 122 9.88 5.09 30.01
N SER A 123 9.13 5.17 31.12
CA SER A 123 8.07 4.23 31.48
C SER A 123 6.77 4.97 31.83
N LEU A 124 5.65 4.43 31.32
CA LEU A 124 4.29 4.80 31.78
C LEU A 124 3.80 3.90 32.93
N GLN A 125 4.58 2.89 33.32
CA GLN A 125 4.31 2.05 34.49
C GLN A 125 5.17 2.50 35.68
N PRO A 126 4.60 2.60 36.90
CA PRO A 126 5.36 2.97 38.08
C PRO A 126 6.34 1.85 38.49
N PRO A 127 7.59 2.19 38.92
CA PRO A 127 8.50 1.21 39.52
C PRO A 127 7.94 0.67 40.84
N ALA A 128 8.43 -0.49 41.29
CA ALA A 128 7.87 -1.23 42.43
C ALA A 128 7.89 -0.46 43.78
N ASP A 129 8.77 0.54 43.91
CA ASP A 129 8.88 1.42 45.09
C ASP A 129 8.15 2.77 44.93
N ALA A 130 7.51 3.03 43.79
CA ALA A 130 6.86 4.29 43.43
C ALA A 130 5.87 4.83 44.47
N TRP A 131 5.22 3.94 45.24
CA TRP A 131 4.30 4.32 46.32
C TRP A 131 4.99 5.15 47.42
N ARG A 132 6.32 5.07 47.53
CA ARG A 132 7.14 5.96 48.38
C ARG A 132 7.40 7.30 47.68
N LYS A 133 7.85 7.27 46.41
CA LYS A 133 8.22 8.46 45.63
C LYS A 133 7.05 9.41 45.34
N LEU A 134 5.86 8.85 45.03
CA LEU A 134 4.62 9.62 44.85
C LEU A 134 4.14 10.30 46.14
N ARG A 135 4.59 9.81 47.31
CA ARG A 135 4.24 10.36 48.63
C ARG A 135 5.19 11.48 49.08
N THR A 136 6.23 11.78 48.30
CA THR A 136 7.27 12.77 48.62
C THR A 136 7.25 14.03 47.74
N LEU A 137 6.20 14.27 46.96
CA LEU A 137 5.94 15.58 46.36
C LEU A 137 5.63 16.61 47.48
N PRO A 138 6.42 17.68 47.67
CA PRO A 138 6.27 18.60 48.81
C PRO A 138 4.91 19.34 48.89
N SER A 139 4.16 19.40 47.79
CA SER A 139 2.85 20.04 47.69
C SER A 139 1.66 19.15 48.08
N GLY A 140 1.85 17.82 48.16
CA GLY A 140 0.76 16.87 48.42
C GLY A 140 -0.33 16.79 47.33
N GLN A 141 -0.17 17.47 46.20
CA GLN A 141 -1.14 17.46 45.10
C GLN A 141 -1.01 16.21 44.21
N LYS A 142 -2.14 15.71 43.71
CA LYS A 142 -2.16 14.84 42.53
C LYS A 142 -1.89 15.69 41.29
N LEU A 143 -0.95 15.27 40.44
CA LEU A 143 -0.66 15.98 39.19
C LEU A 143 -1.80 15.76 38.17
N PRO A 144 -2.35 16.83 37.54
CA PRO A 144 -3.44 16.69 36.57
C PRO A 144 -3.08 15.93 35.29
N ALA A 145 -1.80 15.95 34.92
CA ALA A 145 -1.26 15.46 33.65
C ALA A 145 -0.81 13.98 33.66
N GLY A 146 -1.10 13.25 34.74
CA GLY A 146 -0.47 11.96 35.01
C GLY A 146 1.01 12.10 35.42
N VAL A 147 1.72 10.98 35.42
CA VAL A 147 3.16 10.89 35.75
C VAL A 147 3.86 10.04 34.69
N VAL A 148 4.94 10.55 34.14
CA VAL A 148 5.87 9.80 33.28
C VAL A 148 7.10 9.46 34.14
N TRP A 149 7.58 8.23 34.07
CA TRP A 149 8.74 7.79 34.85
C TRP A 149 9.99 7.81 33.97
N VAL A 150 10.95 8.66 34.31
CA VAL A 150 12.22 8.80 33.57
C VAL A 150 13.34 8.31 34.47
N ASN A 151 14.05 7.25 34.05
CA ASN A 151 15.03 6.53 34.87
C ASN A 151 14.49 6.08 36.25
N GLY A 152 13.17 5.85 36.36
CA GLY A 152 12.51 5.48 37.60
C GLY A 152 12.20 6.63 38.56
N GLU A 153 12.44 7.89 38.18
CA GLU A 153 11.98 9.08 38.89
C GLU A 153 10.71 9.68 38.27
N PRO A 154 9.79 10.25 39.07
CA PRO A 154 8.51 10.78 38.56
C PRO A 154 8.68 12.18 37.95
N VAL A 155 8.30 12.32 36.69
CA VAL A 155 8.21 13.60 35.96
C VAL A 155 6.73 13.93 35.71
N ASP A 156 6.36 15.20 35.83
CA ASP A 156 5.01 15.69 35.51
C ASP A 156 4.75 15.52 34.01
N GLY A 157 3.61 14.92 33.64
CA GLY A 157 3.25 14.71 32.23
C GLY A 157 3.21 16.00 31.41
N ARG A 158 2.95 17.17 32.02
CA ARG A 158 3.00 18.46 31.30
C ARG A 158 4.41 18.78 30.78
N ASP A 159 5.45 18.30 31.47
CA ASP A 159 6.86 18.59 31.22
C ASP A 159 7.51 17.50 30.33
N VAL A 160 6.71 16.68 29.65
CA VAL A 160 7.15 15.66 28.70
C VAL A 160 6.41 15.79 27.36
N ILE A 161 7.16 16.09 26.29
CA ILE A 161 6.65 16.13 24.91
C ILE A 161 6.83 14.75 24.30
N ARG A 162 5.71 14.03 24.15
CA ARG A 162 5.62 12.77 23.42
C ARG A 162 5.37 13.00 21.93
N PHE A 163 6.06 12.26 21.07
CA PHE A 163 5.82 12.17 19.63
C PHE A 163 5.40 10.73 19.28
N ASP A 164 4.32 10.57 18.52
CA ASP A 164 3.85 9.26 18.04
C ASP A 164 3.95 9.19 16.52
N SER A 165 4.61 8.15 16.01
CA SER A 165 4.68 7.90 14.58
C SER A 165 3.30 7.46 14.05
N PRO A 166 2.92 7.85 12.81
CA PRO A 166 1.81 7.21 12.11
C PRO A 166 2.17 5.79 11.62
N ASN A 167 3.48 5.50 11.48
CA ASN A 167 3.99 4.23 11.00
C ASN A 167 4.37 3.30 12.18
N PRO A 168 4.22 1.97 12.07
CA PRO A 168 4.68 1.04 13.10
C PRO A 168 6.21 0.95 13.11
N GLY A 169 6.81 0.91 14.31
CA GLY A 169 8.26 0.81 14.47
C GLY A 169 8.87 -0.46 13.86
N ILE A 170 9.97 -0.33 13.13
CA ILE A 170 10.55 -1.45 12.37
C ILE A 170 11.13 -2.57 13.25
N LEU A 171 11.42 -2.33 14.54
CA LEU A 171 11.89 -3.38 15.45
C LEU A 171 10.84 -4.45 15.75
N THR A 172 9.55 -4.13 15.56
CA THR A 172 8.45 -5.10 15.62
C THR A 172 7.97 -5.46 14.21
N ALA A 173 7.67 -4.47 13.36
CA ALA A 173 7.09 -4.70 12.03
C ALA A 173 8.04 -5.44 11.07
N ALA A 174 9.33 -5.05 11.04
CA ALA A 174 10.34 -5.63 10.14
C ALA A 174 11.19 -6.73 10.81
N ALA A 175 10.89 -7.11 12.06
CA ALA A 175 11.71 -8.00 12.90
C ALA A 175 12.19 -9.27 12.17
N ARG A 176 11.30 -9.92 11.42
CA ARG A 176 11.59 -11.14 10.64
C ARG A 176 12.59 -10.89 9.50
N ALA A 177 12.43 -9.77 8.77
CA ALA A 177 13.32 -9.41 7.66
C ALA A 177 14.72 -9.05 8.17
N ILE A 178 14.80 -8.33 9.30
CA ILE A 178 16.06 -7.95 9.96
C ILE A 178 16.79 -9.20 10.47
N ARG A 179 16.12 -10.08 11.24
CA ARG A 179 16.71 -11.36 11.70
C ARG A 179 17.26 -12.20 10.53
N ARG A 180 16.52 -12.30 9.43
CA ARG A 180 16.95 -13.03 8.22
C ARG A 180 18.15 -12.35 7.54
N ALA A 181 18.22 -11.02 7.50
CA ALA A 181 19.39 -10.32 6.94
C ALA A 181 20.66 -10.62 7.75
N ILE A 182 20.58 -10.53 9.09
CA ILE A 182 21.68 -10.90 10.01
C ILE A 182 22.11 -12.37 9.79
N LEU A 183 21.15 -13.29 9.67
CA LEU A 183 21.41 -14.70 9.40
C LEU A 183 22.15 -14.94 8.07
N LEU A 184 21.73 -14.26 7.00
CA LEU A 184 22.35 -14.37 5.67
C LEU A 184 23.75 -13.73 5.63
N GLU A 185 24.01 -12.72 6.46
CA GLU A 185 25.33 -12.13 6.64
C GLU A 185 26.26 -13.06 7.43
N GLN A 186 25.78 -13.64 8.53
CA GLN A 186 26.52 -14.66 9.32
C GLN A 186 26.83 -15.92 8.50
N ALA A 187 25.90 -16.38 7.66
CA ALA A 187 26.14 -17.47 6.71
C ALA A 187 27.23 -17.12 5.70
N ALA A 188 27.18 -15.93 5.08
CA ALA A 188 28.21 -15.49 4.14
C ALA A 188 29.58 -15.34 4.81
N ALA A 189 29.63 -14.79 6.02
CA ALA A 189 30.85 -14.71 6.82
C ALA A 189 31.41 -16.10 7.18
N THR A 190 30.54 -17.10 7.39
CA THR A 190 30.97 -18.48 7.64
C THR A 190 31.63 -19.08 6.40
N TYR A 191 30.96 -19.06 5.23
CA TYR A 191 31.53 -19.56 3.97
C TYR A 191 32.77 -18.80 3.50
N ALA A 192 32.92 -17.51 3.84
CA ALA A 192 34.12 -16.73 3.56
C ALA A 192 35.32 -17.08 4.46
N ASN A 193 35.08 -17.64 5.65
CA ASN A 193 36.13 -18.04 6.59
C ASN A 193 36.52 -19.53 6.45
N ASP A 194 35.55 -20.43 6.24
CA ASP A 194 35.80 -21.81 5.79
C ASP A 194 34.78 -22.21 4.70
N PRO A 195 35.21 -22.33 3.42
CA PRO A 195 34.33 -22.71 2.32
C PRO A 195 33.79 -24.15 2.38
N ARG A 196 34.37 -25.06 3.17
CA ARG A 196 33.91 -26.45 3.32
C ARG A 196 33.90 -26.88 4.79
N PRO A 197 32.94 -26.40 5.60
CA PRO A 197 32.89 -26.64 7.04
C PRO A 197 32.36 -28.03 7.44
N LEU A 198 32.02 -28.90 6.47
CA LEU A 198 31.45 -30.24 6.70
C LEU A 198 32.35 -31.40 6.24
N ASP A 199 33.53 -31.12 5.66
CA ASP A 199 34.50 -32.18 5.33
C ASP A 199 35.02 -32.87 6.60
N TYR A 200 35.26 -34.19 6.56
CA TYR A 200 35.60 -34.98 7.75
C TYR A 200 36.78 -35.94 7.51
N PHE A 201 37.23 -36.60 8.57
CA PHE A 201 38.26 -37.64 8.52
C PHE A 201 37.68 -39.00 8.93
N ARG A 202 38.10 -40.06 8.25
CA ARG A 202 37.91 -41.45 8.69
C ARG A 202 39.26 -42.18 8.81
N PRO A 203 39.37 -43.24 9.63
CA PRO A 203 40.58 -44.07 9.64
C PRO A 203 40.89 -44.65 8.26
N ALA A 204 42.17 -44.81 7.95
CA ALA A 204 42.61 -45.49 6.74
C ALA A 204 42.45 -47.03 6.86
N ASP A 205 42.23 -47.69 5.74
CA ASP A 205 42.00 -49.14 5.70
C ASP A 205 43.21 -49.93 6.22
N ASN A 206 43.02 -50.68 7.31
CA ASN A 206 44.04 -51.41 8.06
C ASN A 206 45.03 -50.53 8.87
N ALA A 207 44.70 -49.27 9.16
CA ALA A 207 45.43 -48.50 10.18
C ALA A 207 45.06 -48.96 11.61
N ASP A 208 46.04 -48.96 12.52
CA ASP A 208 45.77 -49.06 13.95
C ASP A 208 44.98 -47.84 14.44
N PRO A 209 44.08 -47.98 15.44
CA PRO A 209 43.33 -46.87 15.98
C PRO A 209 44.27 -45.90 16.73
N ALA A 210 44.38 -44.67 16.19
CA ALA A 210 45.11 -43.58 16.83
C ALA A 210 44.50 -43.24 18.21
N ASN A 211 45.33 -42.77 19.14
CA ASN A 211 44.86 -42.38 20.48
C ASN A 211 44.05 -41.07 20.43
N ASP A 212 43.08 -40.90 21.33
CA ASP A 212 42.17 -39.73 21.34
C ASP A 212 42.93 -38.39 21.41
N ASP A 213 44.04 -38.33 22.16
CA ASP A 213 44.90 -37.14 22.26
C ASP A 213 45.64 -36.82 20.95
N GLU A 214 46.03 -37.85 20.20
CA GLU A 214 46.71 -37.74 18.91
C GLU A 214 45.74 -37.25 17.83
N VAL A 215 44.53 -37.81 17.80
CA VAL A 215 43.44 -37.35 16.92
C VAL A 215 43.12 -35.87 17.19
N LYS A 216 43.04 -35.46 18.46
CA LYS A 216 42.82 -34.06 18.84
C LYS A 216 43.94 -33.13 18.38
N GLN A 217 45.20 -33.51 18.58
CA GLN A 217 46.34 -32.73 18.08
C GLN A 217 46.30 -32.56 16.56
N ILE A 218 45.98 -33.63 15.81
CA ILE A 218 45.87 -33.59 14.34
C ILE A 218 44.73 -32.66 13.89
N LEU A 219 43.54 -32.77 14.51
CA LEU A 219 42.39 -31.92 14.18
C LEU A 219 42.66 -30.44 14.49
N ASP A 220 43.36 -30.14 15.58
CA ASP A 220 43.65 -28.77 15.97
C ASP A 220 44.78 -28.15 15.12
N ASP A 221 45.79 -28.92 14.70
CA ASP A 221 46.81 -28.46 13.75
C ASP A 221 46.24 -28.30 12.32
N TRP A 222 45.30 -29.15 11.91
CA TRP A 222 44.51 -28.97 10.68
C TRP A 222 43.67 -27.67 10.73
N ARG A 223 43.00 -27.43 11.86
CA ARG A 223 42.21 -26.21 12.14
C ARG A 223 43.09 -24.95 12.13
N LYS A 224 44.32 -25.02 12.66
CA LYS A 224 45.33 -23.95 12.55
C LYS A 224 45.78 -23.74 11.10
N ALA A 225 46.08 -24.81 10.36
CA ALA A 225 46.56 -24.75 8.98
C ALA A 225 45.55 -24.10 8.02
N ARG A 226 44.27 -24.48 8.09
CA ARG A 226 43.20 -23.85 7.28
C ARG A 226 43.03 -22.37 7.61
N ARG A 227 43.03 -21.99 8.90
CA ARG A 227 42.98 -20.58 9.33
C ARG A 227 44.19 -19.77 8.86
N ALA A 228 45.37 -20.37 8.85
CA ALA A 228 46.60 -19.76 8.33
C ALA A 228 46.68 -19.75 6.78
N ARG A 229 45.72 -20.39 6.09
CA ARG A 229 45.71 -20.63 4.63
C ARG A 229 46.97 -21.36 4.12
N SER A 230 47.62 -22.14 4.99
CA SER A 230 48.79 -22.96 4.65
C SER A 230 48.37 -24.33 4.14
N THR A 231 49.20 -24.95 3.30
CA THR A 231 49.03 -26.35 2.88
C THR A 231 48.95 -27.27 4.11
N ALA A 232 47.82 -27.94 4.28
CA ALA A 232 47.60 -28.89 5.36
C ALA A 232 47.99 -30.32 4.90
N TYR A 233 48.58 -31.10 5.81
CA TYR A 233 49.01 -32.47 5.55
C TYR A 233 48.05 -33.47 6.20
N VAL A 234 47.70 -34.54 5.48
CA VAL A 234 46.87 -35.64 6.00
C VAL A 234 47.80 -36.81 6.36
N PRO A 235 47.85 -37.24 7.65
CA PRO A 235 48.65 -38.39 8.05
C PRO A 235 48.15 -39.70 7.42
N ALA A 236 49.06 -40.65 7.16
CA ALA A 236 48.74 -41.92 6.51
C ALA A 236 47.76 -42.84 7.28
N SER A 237 47.49 -42.55 8.56
CA SER A 237 46.48 -43.21 9.38
C SER A 237 45.04 -42.73 9.12
N LEU A 238 44.87 -41.62 8.39
CA LEU A 238 43.57 -41.00 8.12
C LEU A 238 43.33 -40.81 6.62
N GLN A 239 42.07 -40.93 6.21
CA GLN A 239 41.57 -40.53 4.89
C GLN A 239 40.67 -39.29 5.07
N TYR A 240 40.91 -38.26 4.26
CA TYR A 240 40.10 -37.04 4.22
C TYR A 240 38.93 -37.24 3.26
N GLU A 241 37.71 -37.15 3.78
CA GLU A 241 36.48 -37.29 3.01
C GLU A 241 35.82 -35.93 2.82
N THR A 242 35.69 -35.53 1.57
CA THR A 242 35.02 -34.27 1.22
C THR A 242 33.52 -34.46 1.14
N VAL A 243 32.74 -33.73 1.93
CA VAL A 243 31.29 -33.74 1.80
C VAL A 243 30.90 -32.83 0.65
N ASP A 244 30.15 -33.34 -0.31
CA ASP A 244 29.61 -32.51 -1.37
C ASP A 244 28.55 -31.58 -0.79
N VAL A 245 28.84 -30.27 -0.82
CA VAL A 245 28.03 -29.23 -0.19
C VAL A 245 27.63 -28.21 -1.25
N PRO A 246 26.34 -27.81 -1.33
CA PRO A 246 25.92 -26.74 -2.22
C PRO A 246 26.77 -25.49 -1.99
N SER A 247 27.36 -24.96 -3.07
CA SER A 247 28.20 -23.76 -2.96
C SER A 247 27.33 -22.54 -2.61
N PRO A 248 27.94 -21.42 -2.15
CA PRO A 248 27.20 -20.17 -1.95
C PRO A 248 26.47 -19.64 -3.21
N ALA A 249 26.85 -20.11 -4.41
CA ALA A 249 26.14 -19.84 -5.66
C ALA A 249 24.90 -20.74 -5.83
N ASP A 250 25.01 -22.03 -5.51
CA ASP A 250 23.89 -23.00 -5.59
C ASP A 250 22.82 -22.68 -4.53
N LEU A 251 23.25 -22.25 -3.35
CA LEU A 251 22.39 -21.69 -2.29
C LEU A 251 21.81 -20.31 -2.64
N GLN A 252 22.19 -19.73 -3.78
CA GLN A 252 21.79 -18.40 -4.26
C GLN A 252 21.94 -17.30 -3.20
N LEU A 253 22.99 -17.37 -2.37
CA LEU A 253 23.09 -16.55 -1.15
C LEU A 253 23.08 -15.04 -1.46
N ALA A 254 23.70 -14.64 -2.58
CA ALA A 254 23.70 -13.27 -3.08
C ALA A 254 22.35 -12.80 -3.69
N GLN A 255 21.43 -13.72 -4.04
CA GLN A 255 20.04 -13.39 -4.38
C GLN A 255 19.20 -13.23 -3.11
N LEU A 256 19.36 -14.12 -2.13
CA LEU A 256 18.68 -14.04 -0.83
C LEU A 256 19.03 -12.77 -0.06
N GLN A 257 20.29 -12.35 -0.07
CA GLN A 257 20.72 -11.08 0.53
C GLN A 257 20.09 -9.86 -0.18
N ARG A 258 20.03 -9.84 -1.53
CA ARG A 258 19.35 -8.78 -2.28
C ARG A 258 17.85 -8.72 -1.96
N GLN A 259 17.19 -9.87 -1.91
CA GLN A 259 15.78 -9.97 -1.51
C GLN A 259 15.54 -9.45 -0.08
N ALA A 260 16.43 -9.76 0.87
CA ALA A 260 16.34 -9.23 2.23
C ALA A 260 16.47 -7.69 2.27
N THR A 261 17.33 -7.09 1.45
CA THR A 261 17.44 -5.63 1.31
C THR A 261 16.18 -5.01 0.71
N VAL A 262 15.53 -5.64 -0.28
CA VAL A 262 14.25 -5.16 -0.84
C VAL A 262 13.13 -5.19 0.20
N GLU A 263 13.03 -6.25 1.01
CA GLU A 263 12.04 -6.31 2.10
C GLU A 263 12.31 -5.27 3.19
N ILE A 264 13.58 -4.91 3.45
CA ILE A 264 13.94 -3.82 4.36
C ILE A 264 13.60 -2.45 3.76
N ALA A 265 13.82 -2.23 2.46
CA ALA A 265 13.44 -1.01 1.76
C ALA A 265 11.92 -0.77 1.88
N ASN A 266 11.12 -1.78 1.51
CA ASN A 266 9.66 -1.76 1.61
C ASN A 266 9.18 -1.47 3.05
N ALA A 267 9.81 -2.08 4.06
CA ALA A 267 9.45 -1.87 5.46
C ALA A 267 9.81 -0.47 6.01
N LEU A 268 10.71 0.25 5.34
CA LEU A 268 11.09 1.63 5.64
C LEU A 268 10.33 2.66 4.78
N GLY A 269 9.52 2.22 3.81
CA GLY A 269 8.89 3.08 2.80
C GLY A 269 9.87 3.61 1.75
N LEU A 270 11.05 3.01 1.60
CA LEU A 270 12.08 3.43 0.65
C LEU A 270 12.03 2.58 -0.63
N ASP A 271 12.45 3.18 -1.75
CA ASP A 271 12.76 2.43 -2.97
C ASP A 271 13.98 1.53 -2.73
N ALA A 272 13.97 0.34 -3.33
CA ALA A 272 15.12 -0.55 -3.40
C ALA A 272 16.33 0.13 -4.08
N GLU A 273 16.10 1.01 -5.07
CA GLU A 273 17.17 1.78 -5.71
C GLU A 273 17.86 2.75 -4.72
N ASP A 274 17.11 3.33 -3.77
CA ASP A 274 17.67 4.19 -2.71
C ASP A 274 18.60 3.39 -1.78
N LEU A 275 18.36 2.07 -1.63
CA LEU A 275 19.26 1.12 -0.95
C LEU A 275 20.27 0.42 -1.90
N GLN A 276 20.45 0.93 -3.12
CA GLN A 276 21.38 0.44 -4.16
C GLN A 276 21.07 -0.94 -4.75
N VAL A 277 19.83 -1.42 -4.61
CA VAL A 277 19.33 -2.60 -5.34
C VAL A 277 18.54 -2.13 -6.54
N SER A 278 19.14 -2.18 -7.74
CA SER A 278 18.46 -1.85 -8.99
C SER A 278 17.31 -2.83 -9.25
N THR A 279 16.10 -2.28 -9.33
CA THR A 279 14.85 -2.97 -9.65
C THR A 279 14.29 -2.57 -11.01
N THR A 280 14.70 -1.41 -11.54
CA THR A 280 14.25 -0.89 -12.84
C THR A 280 15.42 -0.53 -13.78
N THR A 281 15.09 -0.34 -15.05
CA THR A 281 16.01 0.14 -16.12
C THR A 281 15.77 1.61 -16.50
N ARG A 282 15.13 2.41 -15.63
CA ARG A 282 14.72 3.79 -15.95
C ARG A 282 15.90 4.78 -15.87
N THR A 283 16.54 5.06 -17.00
CA THR A 283 17.74 5.90 -17.09
C THR A 283 17.53 7.40 -16.81
N TYR A 284 16.28 7.91 -16.84
CA TYR A 284 16.00 9.35 -16.73
C TYR A 284 14.78 9.65 -15.85
N GLN A 285 15.02 10.22 -14.67
CA GLN A 285 14.05 10.98 -13.87
C GLN A 285 14.70 12.31 -13.45
N ASN A 286 13.89 13.34 -13.26
CA ASN A 286 14.35 14.63 -12.74
C ASN A 286 14.69 14.52 -11.24
N ALA A 287 15.87 15.01 -10.85
CA ALA A 287 16.31 15.02 -9.45
C ALA A 287 15.47 15.93 -8.54
N VAL A 288 14.75 16.92 -9.09
CA VAL A 288 13.81 17.75 -8.31
C VAL A 288 12.52 17.00 -8.02
N ASP A 289 12.03 16.20 -8.97
CA ASP A 289 10.78 15.46 -8.79
C ASP A 289 10.99 14.23 -7.89
N ARG A 290 12.11 13.48 -8.04
CA ARG A 290 12.47 12.42 -7.07
C ARG A 290 12.68 12.93 -5.63
N ARG A 291 12.95 14.23 -5.42
CA ARG A 291 12.95 14.88 -4.08
C ARG A 291 11.53 15.18 -3.57
N ARG A 292 10.63 15.61 -4.46
CA ARG A 292 9.21 15.85 -4.14
C ARG A 292 8.52 14.57 -3.73
N ASP A 293 8.65 13.53 -4.56
CA ASP A 293 8.05 12.22 -4.35
C ASP A 293 8.54 11.64 -3.01
N ARG A 294 9.85 11.63 -2.77
CA ARG A 294 10.42 11.21 -1.48
C ARG A 294 9.93 12.02 -0.28
N ILE A 295 9.72 13.33 -0.40
CA ILE A 295 9.09 14.12 0.68
C ILE A 295 7.67 13.62 0.92
N ASN A 296 6.84 13.55 -0.12
CA ASN A 296 5.41 13.24 0.02
C ASN A 296 5.16 11.81 0.52
N ASP A 297 5.86 10.83 -0.05
CA ASP A 297 5.58 9.41 0.13
C ASP A 297 6.30 8.81 1.34
N VAL A 298 7.47 9.36 1.72
CA VAL A 298 8.38 8.74 2.69
C VAL A 298 8.66 9.62 3.91
N LEU A 299 8.95 10.91 3.72
CA LEU A 299 9.40 11.79 4.80
C LEU A 299 8.23 12.49 5.51
N ALA A 300 7.15 12.82 4.79
CA ALA A 300 5.98 13.50 5.31
C ALA A 300 5.34 12.85 6.55
N PRO A 301 5.23 11.51 6.69
CA PRO A 301 4.69 10.88 7.90
C PRO A 301 5.48 11.23 9.17
N TYR A 302 6.82 11.19 9.10
CA TYR A 302 7.71 11.56 10.21
C TYR A 302 7.76 13.07 10.44
N MET A 303 7.80 13.85 9.35
CA MET A 303 7.76 15.30 9.43
C MET A 303 6.48 15.77 10.13
N ARG A 304 5.33 15.19 9.78
CA ARG A 304 4.02 15.49 10.39
C ARG A 304 3.92 15.09 11.85
N ALA A 305 4.45 13.91 12.22
CA ALA A 305 4.53 13.48 13.62
C ALA A 305 5.26 14.51 14.50
N ILE A 306 6.29 15.18 13.95
CA ILE A 306 7.05 16.23 14.63
C ILE A 306 6.31 17.58 14.56
N THR A 307 5.98 18.08 13.37
CA THR A 307 5.41 19.43 13.18
C THR A 307 4.06 19.59 13.84
N ASP A 308 3.18 18.60 13.70
CA ASP A 308 1.80 18.73 14.14
C ASP A 308 1.71 18.52 15.67
N ARG A 309 2.66 17.78 16.27
CA ARG A 309 2.84 17.70 17.73
C ARG A 309 3.39 18.99 18.32
N LEU A 310 4.41 19.59 17.71
CA LEU A 310 4.99 20.86 18.17
C LEU A 310 4.05 22.05 17.95
N SER A 311 3.13 21.95 16.98
CA SER A 311 2.07 22.95 16.73
C SER A 311 0.90 22.88 17.71
N MET A 312 0.88 21.93 18.64
CA MET A 312 -0.16 21.89 19.68
C MET A 312 0.00 23.04 20.68
N ASN A 313 -1.15 23.51 21.19
CA ASN A 313 -1.25 24.69 22.05
C ASN A 313 -0.58 24.55 23.44
N ASP A 314 0.01 23.39 23.77
CA ASP A 314 0.82 23.16 24.97
C ASP A 314 2.32 23.48 24.74
N VAL A 315 2.76 23.48 23.48
CA VAL A 315 4.14 23.73 23.05
C VAL A 315 4.27 25.05 22.27
N THR A 316 3.31 25.37 21.41
CA THR A 316 3.30 26.58 20.55
C THR A 316 2.07 27.43 20.82
N ALA A 317 2.18 28.76 20.71
CA ALA A 317 1.07 29.65 21.05
C ALA A 317 -0.08 29.60 20.02
N ARG A 318 -1.33 29.76 20.49
CA ARG A 318 -2.55 29.69 19.66
C ARG A 318 -2.48 30.60 18.42
N GLY A 319 -2.50 30.00 17.23
CA GLY A 319 -2.42 30.72 15.95
C GLY A 319 -1.00 30.83 15.36
N GLN A 320 -0.01 30.28 16.04
CA GLN A 320 1.27 29.90 15.45
C GLN A 320 1.23 28.39 15.12
N ALA A 321 2.08 27.95 14.19
CA ALA A 321 2.30 26.55 13.86
C ALA A 321 3.78 26.31 13.57
N VAL A 322 4.28 25.12 13.90
CA VAL A 322 5.66 24.69 13.61
C VAL A 322 5.68 23.96 12.27
N GLY A 323 6.69 24.22 11.45
CA GLY A 323 6.90 23.55 10.18
C GLY A 323 8.38 23.47 9.83
N PHE A 324 8.75 22.51 8.99
CA PHE A 324 10.05 22.56 8.34
C PHE A 324 10.09 23.71 7.33
N ASN A 325 11.24 24.37 7.18
CA ASN A 325 11.56 25.13 5.99
C ASN A 325 12.15 24.17 4.94
N LEU A 326 11.60 24.22 3.72
CA LEU A 326 11.98 23.35 2.61
C LEU A 326 12.61 24.11 1.44
N ASP A 327 12.72 25.43 1.53
CA ASP A 327 12.93 26.31 0.38
C ASP A 327 14.32 26.07 -0.23
N GLU A 328 15.33 25.82 0.61
CA GLU A 328 16.67 25.44 0.17
C GLU A 328 16.75 24.01 -0.37
N TYR A 329 16.02 23.05 0.21
CA TYR A 329 16.00 21.65 -0.25
C TYR A 329 15.31 21.50 -1.62
N MET A 330 14.27 22.31 -1.84
CA MET A 330 13.41 22.31 -3.01
C MET A 330 13.88 23.25 -4.13
N ARG A 331 14.98 24.01 -3.92
CA ARG A 331 15.58 24.87 -4.96
C ARG A 331 15.89 24.07 -6.22
N ALA A 332 15.41 24.58 -7.35
CA ALA A 332 15.88 24.19 -8.68
C ALA A 332 17.40 24.37 -8.80
N ASN A 333 18.05 23.64 -9.70
CA ASN A 333 19.50 23.74 -9.85
C ASN A 333 19.93 25.17 -10.23
N PRO A 334 21.16 25.61 -9.88
CA PRO A 334 21.56 26.99 -10.09
C PRO A 334 21.42 27.44 -11.55
N THR A 335 21.74 26.58 -12.52
CA THR A 335 21.66 26.91 -13.95
C THR A 335 20.23 27.25 -14.38
N GLU A 336 19.27 26.36 -14.16
CA GLU A 336 17.85 26.59 -14.47
C GLU A 336 17.28 27.81 -13.75
N ARG A 337 17.67 28.01 -12.50
CA ARG A 337 17.20 29.13 -11.68
C ARG A 337 17.74 30.47 -12.18
N TRP A 338 19.04 30.57 -12.47
CA TRP A 338 19.65 31.75 -13.07
C TRP A 338 19.15 32.02 -14.50
N THR A 339 18.89 31.00 -15.32
CA THR A 339 18.24 31.18 -16.64
C THR A 339 16.80 31.69 -16.51
N THR A 340 16.07 31.24 -15.49
CA THR A 340 14.71 31.72 -15.19
C THR A 340 14.73 33.18 -14.74
N TYR A 341 15.67 33.57 -13.85
CA TYR A 341 15.87 34.97 -13.47
C TYR A 341 16.32 35.84 -14.66
N GLN A 342 17.18 35.32 -15.55
CA GLN A 342 17.57 36.03 -16.77
C GLN A 342 16.33 36.32 -17.64
N THR A 343 15.47 35.31 -17.89
CA THR A 343 14.21 35.50 -18.63
C THR A 343 13.28 36.51 -17.93
N GLY A 344 13.15 36.43 -16.61
CA GLY A 344 12.34 37.36 -15.82
C GLY A 344 12.84 38.81 -15.86
N LEU A 345 14.16 39.01 -15.80
CA LEU A 345 14.82 40.31 -15.94
C LEU A 345 14.67 40.87 -17.36
N THR A 346 14.89 40.05 -18.40
CA THR A 346 14.73 40.45 -19.81
C THR A 346 13.29 40.84 -20.13
N ASN A 347 12.30 40.15 -19.55
CA ASN A 347 10.89 40.44 -19.75
C ASN A 347 10.34 41.55 -18.82
N GLY A 348 11.16 42.12 -17.94
CA GLY A 348 10.75 43.14 -16.96
C GLY A 348 9.77 42.65 -15.89
N VAL A 349 9.69 41.34 -15.66
CA VAL A 349 8.77 40.70 -14.71
C VAL A 349 9.32 40.70 -13.27
N VAL A 350 10.65 40.73 -13.12
CA VAL A 350 11.35 40.88 -11.83
C VAL A 350 12.54 41.82 -12.00
N SER A 351 12.89 42.56 -10.94
CA SER A 351 14.07 43.42 -10.88
C SER A 351 15.30 42.72 -10.30
N VAL A 352 16.48 43.33 -10.47
CA VAL A 352 17.74 42.85 -9.88
C VAL A 352 17.70 42.87 -8.34
N GLN A 353 16.87 43.73 -7.74
CA GLN A 353 16.70 43.78 -6.28
C GLN A 353 15.85 42.61 -5.79
N GLU A 354 14.72 42.32 -6.43
CA GLU A 354 13.87 41.18 -6.09
C GLU A 354 14.60 39.84 -6.31
N VAL A 355 15.37 39.69 -7.40
CA VAL A 355 16.19 38.50 -7.64
C VAL A 355 17.25 38.30 -6.54
N ARG A 356 17.80 39.39 -5.96
CA ARG A 356 18.72 39.30 -4.82
C ARG A 356 18.02 38.88 -3.54
N GLU A 357 16.85 39.44 -3.28
CA GLU A 357 16.03 39.09 -2.12
C GLU A 357 15.62 37.61 -2.16
N MET A 358 15.24 37.08 -3.34
CA MET A 358 14.97 35.65 -3.58
C MET A 358 16.19 34.75 -3.37
N GLU A 359 17.41 35.24 -3.67
CA GLU A 359 18.67 34.53 -3.42
C GLU A 359 19.24 34.76 -1.99
N GLY A 360 18.57 35.56 -1.14
CA GLY A 360 19.07 35.92 0.19
C GLY A 360 20.31 36.84 0.19
N LEU A 361 20.57 37.51 -0.93
CA LEU A 361 21.70 38.42 -1.11
C LEU A 361 21.37 39.83 -0.60
N PRO A 362 22.36 40.61 -0.11
CA PRO A 362 22.15 42.01 0.23
C PRO A 362 21.60 42.82 -0.95
N ALA A 363 20.53 43.59 -0.71
CA ALA A 363 19.87 44.40 -1.74
C ALA A 363 20.86 45.32 -2.47
N VAL A 364 21.68 46.06 -1.71
CA VAL A 364 22.80 46.89 -2.22
C VAL A 364 23.99 45.98 -2.53
N PRO A 365 24.64 46.09 -3.71
CA PRO A 365 25.84 45.31 -3.97
C PRO A 365 26.97 45.78 -3.06
N VAL A 366 27.58 44.84 -2.34
CA VAL A 366 28.89 45.08 -1.72
C VAL A 366 29.91 45.11 -2.86
N GLU A 367 30.21 46.30 -3.41
CA GLU A 367 31.37 46.45 -4.31
C GLU A 367 32.61 45.96 -3.55
N PRO A 368 33.36 44.97 -4.08
CA PRO A 368 34.64 44.61 -3.48
C PRO A 368 35.55 45.83 -3.59
N ALA A 369 35.99 46.36 -2.44
CA ALA A 369 36.71 47.62 -2.33
C ALA A 369 37.83 47.69 -3.39
N ARG A 370 37.69 48.65 -4.32
CA ARG A 370 38.50 48.70 -5.55
C ARG A 370 39.98 48.75 -5.21
N ARG A 371 40.68 47.62 -5.37
CA ARG A 371 42.15 47.59 -5.34
C ARG A 371 42.64 48.60 -6.38
N PRO A 372 43.46 49.59 -6.00
CA PRO A 372 43.91 50.61 -6.95
C PRO A 372 44.67 49.93 -8.08
N ARG A 373 44.32 50.25 -9.34
CA ARG A 373 45.10 49.79 -10.50
C ARG A 373 46.53 50.34 -10.35
N PRO A 374 47.58 49.51 -10.52
CA PRO A 374 48.93 50.04 -10.68
C PRO A 374 48.95 50.95 -11.92
N ALA A 375 49.70 52.04 -11.84
CA ALA A 375 49.77 53.03 -12.92
C ALA A 375 50.46 52.45 -14.16
N SER A 376 49.99 52.84 -15.34
CA SER A 376 50.60 52.49 -16.61
C SER A 376 51.96 53.17 -16.78
N GLN A 377 53.00 52.37 -17.08
CA GLN A 377 54.27 52.84 -17.64
C GLN A 377 54.37 52.42 -19.12
N PRO A 378 55.15 53.13 -19.96
CA PRO A 378 54.96 53.13 -21.42
C PRO A 378 55.69 52.01 -22.18
N GLU A 379 55.37 51.91 -23.47
CA GLU A 379 55.84 50.92 -24.44
C GLU A 379 57.36 50.83 -24.60
N GLN A 380 57.87 49.59 -24.72
CA GLN A 380 59.12 49.26 -25.41
C GLN A 380 58.99 47.89 -26.11
N GLU A 381 59.09 47.89 -27.44
CA GLU A 381 59.65 46.78 -28.25
C GLU A 381 61.15 47.12 -28.53
N PRO A 382 62.02 46.23 -29.09
CA PRO A 382 61.76 44.90 -29.66
C PRO A 382 62.80 43.79 -29.28
N GLU A 383 62.86 42.74 -30.11
CA GLU A 383 64.00 41.84 -30.44
C GLU A 383 64.30 40.51 -29.69
N GLU A 384 64.10 39.42 -30.45
CA GLU A 384 65.05 38.34 -30.78
C GLU A 384 65.72 37.40 -29.73
N SER A 385 65.13 36.20 -29.66
CA SER A 385 65.70 34.96 -30.26
C SER A 385 66.35 33.87 -29.37
N ARG A 386 66.34 32.63 -29.94
CA ARG A 386 67.09 31.40 -29.56
C ARG A 386 66.57 30.73 -28.27
N MET A 387 66.36 29.42 -28.18
CA MET A 387 66.90 28.23 -28.88
C MET A 387 65.80 27.13 -28.98
N SER A 388 65.86 26.03 -29.73
CA SER A 388 66.50 25.59 -30.98
C SER A 388 66.28 24.06 -31.08
N ARG A 389 65.87 23.52 -32.25
CA ARG A 389 66.10 22.12 -32.73
C ARG A 389 65.62 20.91 -31.86
N ALA A 390 65.23 19.76 -32.43
CA ALA A 390 64.85 19.37 -33.81
C ALA A 390 64.32 17.91 -33.82
N ARG A 391 63.94 17.44 -35.02
CA ARG A 391 63.67 16.03 -35.44
C ARG A 391 62.24 15.54 -35.18
N THR A 392 61.33 15.60 -36.18
CA THR A 392 61.16 14.72 -37.39
C THR A 392 60.54 13.35 -37.04
N ARG A 393 59.58 12.79 -37.81
CA ARG A 393 59.28 13.03 -39.24
C ARG A 393 57.85 12.62 -39.66
N ASP A 394 57.21 13.48 -40.46
CA ASP A 394 56.28 13.29 -41.60
C ASP A 394 55.71 11.86 -41.85
N HIS A 395 54.40 11.65 -42.07
CA HIS A 395 53.64 12.10 -43.26
C HIS A 395 52.10 12.23 -43.07
N ASN A 396 51.46 12.90 -44.05
CA ASN A 396 50.01 13.21 -44.21
C ASN A 396 49.46 12.43 -45.47
N PRO A 397 48.23 12.61 -46.05
CA PRO A 397 47.13 13.56 -45.75
C PRO A 397 45.63 13.14 -45.89
N GLY A 398 44.79 13.71 -45.01
CA GLY A 398 43.44 14.30 -45.30
C GLY A 398 42.22 13.40 -45.60
N PRO A 399 41.03 13.98 -45.88
CA PRO A 399 40.63 15.40 -45.71
C PRO A 399 39.19 15.67 -45.15
N SER A 400 38.87 16.95 -44.90
CA SER A 400 37.53 17.60 -44.97
C SER A 400 36.44 17.31 -43.90
N VAL A 401 35.52 18.23 -43.53
CA VAL A 401 35.45 19.71 -43.78
C VAL A 401 34.71 20.48 -42.66
N ALA A 402 35.18 21.74 -42.51
CA ALA A 402 34.79 22.92 -41.73
C ALA A 402 33.41 23.14 -41.05
N THR A 403 33.51 23.93 -39.97
CA THR A 403 32.51 24.88 -39.42
C THR A 403 32.32 26.14 -40.28
N PHE A 404 31.12 26.73 -40.25
CA PHE A 404 30.79 28.15 -40.57
C PHE A 404 29.37 28.45 -40.01
N ASP A 405 28.93 29.68 -39.73
CA ASP A 405 29.60 30.85 -39.11
C ASP A 405 28.53 31.84 -38.60
N ILE A 406 28.93 32.93 -37.91
CA ILE A 406 28.01 33.99 -37.44
C ILE A 406 27.88 35.13 -38.46
N ALA A 407 26.66 35.64 -38.67
CA ALA A 407 26.43 36.93 -39.33
C ALA A 407 25.24 37.70 -38.72
N THR A 408 25.45 38.97 -38.40
CA THR A 408 24.43 39.96 -38.01
C THR A 408 24.43 41.09 -39.02
N PHE A 409 23.25 41.61 -39.39
CA PHE A 409 23.12 42.86 -40.17
C PHE A 409 22.04 43.79 -39.60
N SER A 410 22.00 45.01 -40.13
CA SER A 410 21.63 46.24 -39.41
C SER A 410 20.26 46.83 -39.78
N ASP A 411 19.97 47.98 -39.17
CA ASP A 411 18.72 48.73 -39.20
C ASP A 411 18.55 49.65 -40.44
N ASP A 412 17.39 50.31 -40.48
CA ASP A 412 17.06 51.62 -41.11
C ASP A 412 16.43 51.69 -42.53
N SER A 413 15.65 52.76 -42.73
CA SER A 413 15.06 53.33 -43.97
C SER A 413 13.73 52.79 -44.57
N ALA A 414 12.65 53.39 -44.07
CA ALA A 414 11.36 53.79 -44.70
C ALA A 414 11.05 53.56 -46.20
N GLY A 415 9.77 53.27 -46.49
CA GLY A 415 9.12 53.45 -47.81
C GLY A 415 7.66 52.97 -47.87
N THR A 416 6.70 53.84 -48.22
CA THR A 416 5.25 53.52 -48.27
C THR A 416 4.71 53.39 -49.69
N GLU A 417 3.79 52.45 -49.94
CA GLU A 417 2.72 52.61 -50.94
C GLU A 417 1.44 51.81 -50.58
N ARG A 418 0.33 52.00 -51.31
CA ARG A 418 -1.04 51.70 -50.81
C ARG A 418 -2.09 51.39 -51.90
N ILE A 419 -2.97 50.41 -51.59
CA ILE A 419 -4.40 50.22 -52.04
C ILE A 419 -4.70 49.51 -53.38
N ALA A 420 -5.25 48.27 -53.24
CA ALA A 420 -6.36 47.58 -53.96
C ALA A 420 -6.39 47.45 -55.52
N PHE A 421 -7.06 46.48 -56.17
CA PHE A 421 -8.12 45.49 -55.83
C PHE A 421 -7.76 44.07 -56.41
N GLU A 422 -8.55 42.99 -56.54
CA GLU A 422 -9.99 42.64 -56.36
C GLU A 422 -10.15 41.12 -55.96
N ILE A 423 -11.03 40.32 -56.59
CA ILE A 423 -11.35 38.89 -56.27
C ILE A 423 -11.61 38.03 -57.54
N PRO A 424 -11.59 36.67 -57.49
CA PRO A 424 -12.80 35.86 -57.22
C PRO A 424 -12.59 34.57 -56.37
N GLU A 425 -13.65 33.77 -56.16
CA GLU A 425 -13.83 32.79 -55.07
C GLU A 425 -13.56 31.30 -55.41
N ALA A 426 -13.14 30.50 -54.40
CA ALA A 426 -13.59 29.11 -54.17
C ALA A 426 -13.19 28.57 -52.76
N ASP A 427 -14.18 28.09 -52.00
CA ASP A 427 -14.15 27.18 -50.83
C ASP A 427 -12.98 27.14 -49.82
N ALA A 428 -13.16 27.85 -48.68
CA ALA A 428 -12.56 27.52 -47.38
C ALA A 428 -13.41 27.98 -46.17
N ASN A 429 -14.75 27.99 -46.28
CA ASN A 429 -15.65 28.55 -45.25
C ASN A 429 -16.11 27.52 -44.19
N PHE A 430 -15.35 27.33 -43.11
CA PHE A 430 -15.86 26.67 -41.89
C PHE A 430 -16.14 27.67 -40.77
N ARG A 431 -17.36 28.20 -40.75
CA ARG A 431 -17.86 29.03 -39.63
C ARG A 431 -18.24 28.14 -38.45
N VAL A 432 -17.38 28.10 -37.43
CA VAL A 432 -17.71 27.52 -36.12
C VAL A 432 -18.59 28.48 -35.34
N ASP A 433 -19.86 28.12 -35.18
CA ASP A 433 -20.71 28.72 -34.15
C ASP A 433 -20.38 28.11 -32.78
N ALA A 434 -20.33 28.94 -31.73
CA ALA A 434 -19.63 28.66 -30.47
C ALA A 434 -20.57 28.49 -29.26
N GLU A 435 -21.82 28.13 -29.53
CA GLU A 435 -22.90 28.02 -28.55
C GLU A 435 -23.28 26.54 -28.28
N LYS A 436 -23.35 26.03 -27.04
CA LYS A 436 -23.10 26.63 -25.72
C LYS A 436 -22.24 25.67 -24.87
N ARG A 437 -21.31 26.22 -24.07
CA ARG A 437 -20.64 25.55 -22.93
C ARG A 437 -21.03 26.29 -21.65
N THR A 438 -22.22 26.02 -21.13
CA THR A 438 -22.80 26.79 -20.03
C THR A 438 -23.50 25.93 -18.99
N VAL A 439 -23.31 26.27 -17.73
CA VAL A 439 -24.06 25.70 -16.60
C VAL A 439 -24.93 26.81 -16.00
N SER A 440 -26.20 26.52 -15.74
CA SER A 440 -27.17 27.44 -15.13
C SER A 440 -27.90 26.81 -13.96
N GLY A 441 -28.29 27.60 -12.97
CA GLY A 441 -28.92 27.12 -11.74
C GLY A 441 -29.26 28.23 -10.75
N LEU A 442 -29.90 27.85 -9.64
CA LEU A 442 -30.16 28.75 -8.53
C LEU A 442 -28.88 28.91 -7.69
N LEU A 443 -28.54 30.15 -7.33
CA LEU A 443 -27.36 30.48 -6.52
C LEU A 443 -27.71 30.70 -5.04
N VAL A 444 -28.81 31.41 -4.80
CA VAL A 444 -29.30 31.76 -3.45
C VAL A 444 -30.82 31.82 -3.48
N PRO A 445 -31.55 30.97 -2.75
CA PRO A 445 -32.97 31.20 -2.50
C PRO A 445 -33.17 32.39 -1.56
N TRP A 446 -34.04 33.34 -1.93
CA TRP A 446 -34.30 34.52 -1.09
C TRP A 446 -35.05 34.15 0.20
N ASN A 447 -34.76 34.87 1.28
CA ASN A 447 -35.39 34.78 2.60
C ASN A 447 -35.30 33.40 3.29
N LYS A 448 -34.62 32.40 2.71
CA LYS A 448 -34.31 31.14 3.38
C LYS A 448 -33.07 31.27 4.27
N VAL A 449 -33.04 30.48 5.35
CA VAL A 449 -31.89 30.39 6.27
C VAL A 449 -30.98 29.25 5.82
N ALA A 450 -29.71 29.56 5.59
CA ALA A 450 -28.63 28.59 5.37
C ALA A 450 -27.57 28.66 6.46
N ARG A 451 -26.72 27.63 6.54
CA ARG A 451 -25.52 27.62 7.40
C ARG A 451 -24.28 27.68 6.53
N SER A 452 -23.43 28.68 6.77
CA SER A 452 -22.08 28.73 6.20
C SER A 452 -21.07 28.75 7.35
N GLY A 453 -20.25 27.70 7.43
CA GLY A 453 -19.35 27.43 8.55
C GLY A 453 -20.05 27.43 9.91
N TRP A 454 -19.72 28.39 10.76
CA TRP A 454 -20.22 28.52 12.14
C TRP A 454 -21.38 29.51 12.29
N SER A 455 -21.95 30.05 11.21
CA SER A 455 -23.03 31.07 11.27
C SER A 455 -24.21 30.74 10.36
N LYS A 456 -25.40 31.13 10.78
CA LYS A 456 -26.61 31.13 9.96
C LYS A 456 -26.74 32.45 9.19
N TYR A 457 -27.16 32.40 7.93
CA TYR A 457 -27.41 33.57 7.09
C TYR A 457 -28.78 33.47 6.42
N ARG A 458 -29.49 34.60 6.33
CA ARG A 458 -30.73 34.79 5.55
C ARG A 458 -30.49 35.99 4.64
N PHE A 459 -30.60 35.83 3.32
CA PHE A 459 -30.42 36.93 2.37
C PHE A 459 -31.78 37.52 2.01
N ASN A 460 -31.97 38.83 2.23
CA ASN A 460 -33.13 39.54 1.71
C ASN A 460 -33.14 39.49 0.17
N LYS A 461 -34.33 39.58 -0.43
CA LYS A 461 -34.44 39.78 -1.88
C LYS A 461 -33.61 40.99 -2.31
N ASP A 462 -32.85 40.83 -3.39
CA ASP A 462 -31.98 41.84 -4.01
C ASP A 462 -30.80 42.35 -3.13
N SER A 463 -30.47 41.65 -2.03
CA SER A 463 -29.34 41.99 -1.12
C SER A 463 -27.94 41.65 -1.63
N LEU A 464 -27.78 41.31 -2.92
CA LEU A 464 -26.50 40.95 -3.53
C LEU A 464 -26.15 41.90 -4.68
N SER A 465 -24.98 42.54 -4.58
CA SER A 465 -24.46 43.51 -5.55
C SER A 465 -23.21 43.02 -6.29
N TRP A 466 -23.02 43.41 -7.55
CA TRP A 466 -21.82 43.09 -8.34
C TRP A 466 -21.49 44.21 -9.33
N SER A 467 -20.20 44.40 -9.63
CA SER A 467 -19.72 45.51 -10.48
C SER A 467 -19.84 45.26 -11.98
N ASP A 468 -19.75 44.00 -12.40
CA ASP A 468 -19.98 43.52 -13.77
C ASP A 468 -20.28 42.02 -13.69
N VAL A 469 -21.22 41.51 -14.50
CA VAL A 469 -21.59 40.09 -14.48
C VAL A 469 -20.38 39.20 -14.78
N SER A 470 -19.55 39.56 -15.76
CA SER A 470 -18.36 38.79 -16.14
C SER A 470 -17.22 38.82 -15.12
N ARG A 471 -17.28 39.71 -14.11
CA ARG A 471 -16.33 39.73 -13.00
C ARG A 471 -16.62 38.65 -11.95
N VAL A 472 -17.87 38.21 -11.81
CA VAL A 472 -18.22 37.07 -10.96
C VAL A 472 -17.69 35.78 -11.60
N LYS A 473 -16.71 35.16 -10.95
CA LYS A 473 -16.05 33.93 -11.44
C LYS A 473 -16.75 32.69 -10.91
N LEU A 474 -16.70 31.64 -11.72
CA LEU A 474 -16.98 30.29 -11.26
C LEU A 474 -15.64 29.65 -10.86
N ASN A 475 -15.51 29.24 -9.60
CA ASN A 475 -14.45 28.35 -9.14
C ASN A 475 -15.03 26.95 -8.87
N ARG A 476 -14.16 25.99 -8.61
CA ARG A 476 -14.53 24.64 -8.17
C ARG A 476 -14.30 24.54 -6.66
N ASP A 477 -15.28 23.99 -5.93
CA ASP A 477 -15.15 23.62 -4.51
C ASP A 477 -14.51 24.73 -3.63
N HIS A 478 -14.90 25.99 -3.87
CA HIS A 478 -14.39 27.23 -3.24
C HIS A 478 -12.90 27.57 -3.43
N ASN A 479 -12.19 26.88 -4.32
CA ASN A 479 -10.79 27.20 -4.63
C ASN A 479 -10.67 28.45 -5.53
N ARG A 480 -10.59 29.64 -4.92
CA ARG A 480 -10.43 30.95 -5.63
C ARG A 480 -9.27 31.02 -6.64
N SER A 481 -8.26 30.15 -6.51
CA SER A 481 -7.14 30.03 -7.46
C SER A 481 -7.53 29.36 -8.78
N GLU A 482 -8.55 28.50 -8.76
CA GLU A 482 -8.98 27.65 -9.88
C GLU A 482 -10.29 28.16 -10.51
N ALA A 483 -10.19 29.32 -11.17
CA ALA A 483 -11.30 29.94 -11.88
C ALA A 483 -11.61 29.21 -13.22
N ILE A 484 -12.51 28.23 -13.15
CA ILE A 484 -12.98 27.39 -14.25
C ILE A 484 -13.99 28.06 -15.21
N GLY A 485 -14.54 29.22 -14.85
CA GLY A 485 -15.53 29.92 -15.66
C GLY A 485 -15.86 31.34 -15.18
N TYR A 486 -16.84 31.96 -15.84
CA TYR A 486 -17.34 33.29 -15.47
C TYR A 486 -18.84 33.41 -15.75
N ALA A 487 -19.55 34.23 -14.97
CA ALA A 487 -20.98 34.45 -15.19
C ALA A 487 -21.24 35.21 -16.50
N THR A 488 -22.24 34.78 -17.25
CA THR A 488 -22.77 35.46 -18.44
C THR A 488 -24.18 36.00 -18.21
N LYS A 489 -24.89 35.51 -17.19
CA LYS A 489 -26.15 36.08 -16.69
C LYS A 489 -26.23 35.92 -15.17
N LEU A 490 -26.70 36.95 -14.49
CA LEU A 490 -27.19 36.91 -13.10
C LEU A 490 -28.55 37.61 -13.11
N GLU A 491 -29.57 36.99 -12.53
CA GLU A 491 -30.95 37.48 -12.55
C GLU A 491 -31.64 37.19 -11.22
N SER A 492 -32.17 38.22 -10.57
CA SER A 492 -32.97 38.05 -9.36
C SER A 492 -34.40 37.67 -9.74
N THR A 493 -34.85 36.52 -9.25
CA THR A 493 -36.23 36.03 -9.39
C THR A 493 -36.94 36.09 -8.04
N ASP A 494 -38.26 35.87 -8.01
CA ASP A 494 -38.99 35.75 -6.73
C ASP A 494 -38.63 34.50 -5.92
N LYS A 495 -37.92 33.53 -6.52
CA LYS A 495 -37.37 32.37 -5.79
C LYS A 495 -35.99 32.65 -5.19
N GLY A 496 -35.20 33.53 -5.82
CA GLY A 496 -33.77 33.68 -5.54
C GLY A 496 -32.97 34.23 -6.71
N LEU A 497 -31.67 34.41 -6.49
CA LEU A 497 -30.71 34.76 -7.53
C LEU A 497 -30.41 33.53 -8.41
N GLU A 498 -30.73 33.59 -9.70
CA GLU A 498 -30.33 32.59 -10.70
C GLU A 498 -29.06 33.05 -11.44
N GLY A 499 -28.18 32.09 -11.75
CA GLY A 499 -26.93 32.32 -12.44
C GLY A 499 -26.77 31.47 -13.70
N THR A 500 -26.05 31.98 -14.69
CA THR A 500 -25.54 31.22 -15.84
C THR A 500 -24.07 31.53 -16.04
N PHE A 501 -23.24 30.50 -16.14
CA PHE A 501 -21.79 30.60 -16.27
C PHE A 501 -21.32 29.96 -17.55
N LYS A 502 -20.34 30.58 -18.21
CA LYS A 502 -19.62 30.00 -19.35
C LYS A 502 -18.36 29.31 -18.83
N ILE A 503 -18.24 28.03 -19.14
CA ILE A 503 -17.11 27.20 -18.70
C ILE A 503 -15.95 27.33 -19.68
N ALA A 504 -14.73 27.39 -19.16
CA ALA A 504 -13.49 27.44 -19.95
C ALA A 504 -13.33 26.21 -20.86
N ARG A 505 -12.39 26.30 -21.82
CA ARG A 505 -11.96 25.16 -22.66
C ARG A 505 -10.70 24.55 -22.05
N GLY A 506 -10.59 23.23 -22.05
CA GLY A 506 -9.48 22.50 -21.42
C GLY A 506 -9.99 21.48 -20.40
N ALA A 507 -9.12 20.54 -20.03
CA ALA A 507 -9.46 19.32 -19.29
C ALA A 507 -10.30 19.58 -18.02
N ASP A 508 -9.98 20.61 -17.23
CA ASP A 508 -10.71 20.92 -16.00
C ASP A 508 -12.13 21.43 -16.29
N GLY A 509 -12.30 22.24 -17.33
CA GLY A 509 -13.61 22.71 -17.79
C GLY A 509 -14.45 21.60 -18.42
N ASP A 510 -13.82 20.63 -19.09
CA ASP A 510 -14.48 19.43 -19.62
C ASP A 510 -14.91 18.47 -18.50
N ALA A 511 -14.02 18.24 -17.52
CA ALA A 511 -14.30 17.41 -16.35
C ALA A 511 -15.39 17.99 -15.44
N VAL A 512 -15.49 19.32 -15.32
CA VAL A 512 -16.60 19.98 -14.60
C VAL A 512 -17.92 19.85 -15.37
N LEU A 513 -17.92 19.99 -16.69
CA LEU A 513 -19.15 19.81 -17.49
C LEU A 513 -19.70 18.39 -17.37
N MET A 514 -18.84 17.36 -17.50
CA MET A 514 -19.24 15.97 -17.23
C MET A 514 -19.80 15.81 -15.82
N LYS A 515 -19.07 16.25 -14.79
CA LYS A 515 -19.52 16.08 -13.39
C LYS A 515 -20.78 16.86 -13.04
N ALA A 516 -21.07 17.97 -13.71
CA ALA A 516 -22.34 18.67 -13.56
C ALA A 516 -23.50 17.93 -14.26
N GLU A 517 -23.24 17.28 -15.39
CA GLU A 517 -24.20 16.45 -16.14
C GLU A 517 -24.51 15.14 -15.39
N ASP A 518 -23.48 14.48 -14.86
CA ASP A 518 -23.55 13.29 -13.98
C ASP A 518 -24.09 13.59 -12.56
N LYS A 519 -24.43 14.84 -12.25
CA LYS A 519 -24.90 15.33 -10.92
C LYS A 519 -23.92 15.11 -9.76
N VAL A 520 -22.63 15.01 -10.04
CA VAL A 520 -21.53 14.96 -9.05
C VAL A 520 -21.12 16.36 -8.57
N LEU A 521 -21.32 17.37 -9.41
CA LEU A 521 -21.15 18.80 -9.11
C LEU A 521 -22.47 19.53 -9.44
N ASP A 522 -23.55 19.15 -8.75
CA ASP A 522 -24.91 19.63 -9.02
C ASP A 522 -25.30 20.90 -8.25
N GLY A 523 -24.48 21.38 -7.31
CA GLY A 523 -24.75 22.54 -6.47
C GLY A 523 -23.96 23.80 -6.82
N PHE A 524 -24.54 24.96 -6.51
CA PHE A 524 -23.86 26.26 -6.51
C PHE A 524 -23.79 26.85 -5.09
N SER A 525 -22.63 27.39 -4.73
CA SER A 525 -22.40 28.02 -3.42
C SER A 525 -21.80 29.40 -3.61
N ILE A 526 -22.51 30.45 -3.20
CA ILE A 526 -22.03 31.84 -3.37
C ILE A 526 -20.87 32.19 -2.44
N GLU A 527 -20.06 33.13 -2.89
CA GLU A 527 -19.04 33.80 -2.08
C GLU A 527 -19.39 35.28 -1.97
N ALA A 528 -20.06 35.65 -0.88
CA ALA A 528 -20.41 37.03 -0.55
C ALA A 528 -19.33 37.69 0.32
N GLU A 529 -18.97 38.93 -0.02
CA GLU A 529 -18.10 39.81 0.74
C GLU A 529 -18.97 40.88 1.44
N PHE A 530 -18.76 41.04 2.75
CA PHE A 530 -19.51 41.96 3.60
C PHE A 530 -18.68 43.19 3.94
N ALA A 531 -19.32 44.33 4.19
CA ALA A 531 -18.64 45.57 4.57
C ALA A 531 -17.94 45.45 5.95
N GLU A 532 -16.73 45.99 6.05
CA GLU A 532 -15.88 45.90 7.26
C GLU A 532 -16.46 46.66 8.48
N ASP A 533 -17.36 47.62 8.24
CA ASP A 533 -18.08 48.36 9.27
C ASP A 533 -19.26 47.57 9.88
N GLY A 534 -19.58 46.38 9.35
CA GLY A 534 -20.68 45.54 9.79
C GLY A 534 -22.06 45.94 9.27
N SER A 535 -22.18 46.98 8.43
CA SER A 535 -23.47 47.48 7.92
C SER A 535 -24.25 46.50 7.03
N SER A 536 -23.56 45.51 6.46
CA SER A 536 -24.11 44.52 5.53
C SER A 536 -25.25 43.63 6.07
N TRP A 537 -25.34 43.42 7.39
CA TRP A 537 -26.32 42.52 7.99
C TRP A 537 -26.77 42.97 9.38
N ALA A 538 -28.04 42.72 9.67
CA ALA A 538 -28.62 42.84 11.01
C ALA A 538 -28.82 41.44 11.64
N ARG A 539 -29.15 41.40 12.93
CA ARG A 539 -29.77 40.18 13.48
C ARG A 539 -31.17 40.04 12.91
N ASP A 540 -31.58 38.81 12.62
CA ASP A 540 -32.92 38.55 12.12
C ASP A 540 -33.98 38.77 13.21
N PRO A 541 -35.11 39.46 12.94
CA PRO A 541 -36.14 39.72 13.94
C PRO A 541 -36.76 38.47 14.57
N ASP A 542 -36.73 37.32 13.87
CA ASP A 542 -37.36 36.07 14.31
C ASP A 542 -36.38 35.07 14.95
N ASP A 543 -35.07 35.20 14.66
CA ASP A 543 -34.00 34.35 15.22
C ASP A 543 -32.71 35.16 15.39
N ASP A 544 -32.43 35.54 16.63
CA ASP A 544 -31.27 36.35 17.05
C ASP A 544 -29.90 35.69 16.72
N MET A 545 -29.90 34.40 16.33
CA MET A 545 -28.74 33.63 15.85
C MET A 545 -28.58 33.62 14.31
N VAL A 546 -29.48 34.28 13.56
CA VAL A 546 -29.43 34.44 12.10
C VAL A 546 -28.95 35.83 11.73
N ARG A 547 -28.03 35.90 10.77
CA ARG A 547 -27.59 37.15 10.13
C ARG A 547 -28.49 37.44 8.94
N LEU A 548 -29.34 38.44 9.07
CA LEU A 548 -30.20 38.96 8.01
C LEU A 548 -29.40 39.93 7.13
N VAL A 549 -28.95 39.46 5.97
CA VAL A 549 -28.14 40.23 5.02
C VAL A 549 -29.04 41.21 4.25
N SER A 550 -28.66 42.48 4.24
CA SER A 550 -29.34 43.58 3.55
C SER A 550 -28.54 44.12 2.36
N ASP A 551 -27.21 44.11 2.42
CA ASP A 551 -26.32 44.42 1.29
C ASP A 551 -25.00 43.65 1.42
N ALA A 552 -24.64 42.86 0.43
CA ALA A 552 -23.36 42.19 0.34
C ALA A 552 -22.90 42.07 -1.12
N ARG A 553 -21.58 42.13 -1.35
CA ARG A 553 -21.01 42.03 -2.69
C ARG A 553 -20.81 40.58 -3.09
N LEU A 554 -21.35 40.15 -4.22
CA LEU A 554 -21.05 38.85 -4.81
C LEU A 554 -19.65 38.86 -5.44
N ALA A 555 -18.71 38.14 -4.84
CA ALA A 555 -17.32 38.07 -5.28
C ALA A 555 -17.06 36.90 -6.25
N GLY A 556 -17.71 35.77 -6.01
CA GLY A 556 -17.58 34.54 -6.81
C GLY A 556 -18.68 33.53 -6.49
N VAL A 557 -18.66 32.40 -7.21
CA VAL A 557 -19.54 31.26 -7.00
C VAL A 557 -18.73 29.98 -7.18
N ALA A 558 -18.86 29.03 -6.26
CA ALA A 558 -18.36 27.67 -6.43
C ALA A 558 -19.40 26.77 -7.05
N ILE A 559 -18.99 25.92 -8.00
CA ILE A 559 -19.70 24.68 -8.30
C ILE A 559 -19.16 23.57 -7.38
N THR A 560 -20.05 22.82 -6.74
CA THR A 560 -19.71 21.81 -5.72
C THR A 560 -20.88 20.83 -5.51
N GLY A 561 -20.63 19.66 -4.94
CA GLY A 561 -21.69 18.71 -4.55
C GLY A 561 -22.38 19.05 -3.22
N PHE A 562 -21.86 20.02 -2.45
CA PHE A 562 -22.36 20.39 -1.12
C PHE A 562 -22.57 21.90 -0.98
N PRO A 563 -23.59 22.49 -1.62
CA PRO A 563 -23.85 23.92 -1.58
C PRO A 563 -24.36 24.39 -0.20
N ALA A 564 -24.09 25.65 0.16
CA ALA A 564 -24.55 26.22 1.45
C ALA A 564 -26.09 26.28 1.57
N PHE A 565 -26.81 26.35 0.45
CA PHE A 565 -28.27 26.27 0.37
C PHE A 565 -28.65 25.02 -0.42
N ASP A 566 -29.51 24.15 0.14
CA ASP A 566 -29.87 22.91 -0.56
C ASP A 566 -30.74 23.16 -1.81
N ASP A 567 -31.49 24.27 -1.89
CA ASP A 567 -32.17 24.66 -3.13
C ASP A 567 -31.23 25.17 -4.24
N ALA A 568 -29.97 25.53 -3.92
CA ALA A 568 -29.04 26.13 -4.87
C ALA A 568 -28.40 25.07 -5.78
N ARG A 569 -29.22 24.53 -6.70
CA ARG A 569 -28.85 23.47 -7.63
C ARG A 569 -28.77 23.95 -9.08
N VAL A 570 -27.92 23.28 -9.84
CA VAL A 570 -27.79 23.33 -11.30
C VAL A 570 -29.11 22.86 -11.93
N SER A 571 -29.78 23.75 -12.64
CA SER A 571 -31.04 23.51 -13.35
C SER A 571 -30.84 23.19 -14.84
N GLY A 572 -29.62 23.37 -15.37
CA GLY A 572 -29.30 22.96 -16.73
C GLY A 572 -27.81 23.02 -17.05
N VAL A 573 -27.29 21.92 -17.60
CA VAL A 573 -26.01 21.89 -18.30
C VAL A 573 -26.28 21.98 -19.79
N LYS A 574 -25.49 22.77 -20.51
CA LYS A 574 -25.46 22.78 -21.98
C LYS A 574 -24.01 22.63 -22.43
N ALA A 575 -23.73 21.52 -23.09
CA ALA A 575 -22.54 21.25 -23.85
C ALA A 575 -22.97 20.71 -25.22
N SER A 576 -22.34 21.17 -26.29
CA SER A 576 -22.68 20.74 -27.66
C SER A 576 -21.41 20.45 -28.45
N ARG A 577 -21.28 19.20 -28.91
CA ARG A 577 -20.35 18.79 -29.97
C ARG A 577 -21.16 18.72 -31.26
N LYS A 578 -20.65 19.33 -32.34
CA LYS A 578 -21.41 19.52 -33.58
C LYS A 578 -20.79 18.73 -34.72
N ASP A 579 -21.48 17.68 -35.14
CA ASP A 579 -21.43 17.19 -36.51
C ASP A 579 -22.56 17.86 -37.32
N ASN A 580 -22.42 17.92 -38.64
CA ASN A 580 -23.43 18.41 -39.58
C ASN A 580 -24.38 17.25 -39.94
N THR A 581 -25.68 17.37 -40.24
CA THR A 581 -26.64 18.51 -40.38
C THR A 581 -28.06 17.93 -40.17
N MET A 582 -29.23 18.59 -40.24
CA MET A 582 -29.63 19.89 -40.83
C MET A 582 -30.64 20.61 -39.90
N ALA A 583 -31.80 21.08 -40.38
CA ALA A 583 -32.89 21.64 -39.56
C ALA A 583 -34.27 21.52 -40.24
N GLY A 584 -35.31 21.26 -39.45
CA GLY A 584 -36.72 21.28 -39.87
C GLY A 584 -37.69 21.10 -38.68
N LYS A 585 -38.65 22.02 -38.53
CA LYS A 585 -39.74 21.98 -37.53
C LYS A 585 -41.07 21.85 -38.29
N PRO A 586 -42.14 21.22 -37.74
CA PRO A 586 -42.95 21.94 -36.74
C PRO A 586 -43.68 21.10 -35.66
N ASP A 587 -43.92 21.77 -34.53
CA ASP A 587 -45.08 21.72 -33.62
C ASP A 587 -45.63 20.41 -33.01
N ALA A 588 -46.40 20.59 -31.92
CA ALA A 588 -46.79 19.55 -30.95
C ALA A 588 -48.29 19.16 -31.04
N PRO A 589 -48.71 18.13 -30.29
CA PRO A 589 -49.80 18.39 -29.34
C PRO A 589 -49.55 17.87 -27.92
N GLN A 590 -50.45 18.29 -27.02
CA GLN A 590 -50.37 18.14 -25.57
C GLN A 590 -50.61 16.70 -25.07
N GLY A 591 -49.87 16.32 -24.04
CA GLY A 591 -49.96 15.01 -23.40
C GLY A 591 -51.14 14.78 -22.45
N THR A 592 -51.01 13.66 -21.74
CA THR A 592 -51.89 13.20 -20.65
C THR A 592 -51.14 13.19 -19.31
N LYS A 593 -51.88 13.20 -18.21
CA LYS A 593 -51.33 13.10 -16.84
C LYS A 593 -51.39 11.65 -16.39
N ASP A 594 -50.32 11.18 -15.74
CA ASP A 594 -50.35 9.95 -14.96
C ASP A 594 -50.04 10.19 -13.48
N THR A 595 -50.43 9.22 -12.65
CA THR A 595 -50.65 9.39 -11.21
C THR A 595 -49.37 9.11 -10.39
N PRO A 596 -49.08 9.86 -9.31
CA PRO A 596 -47.96 9.54 -8.42
C PRO A 596 -48.11 8.15 -7.80
N ALA A 597 -47.04 7.35 -7.85
CA ALA A 597 -46.97 6.07 -7.14
C ALA A 597 -46.94 6.28 -5.61
N ALA A 598 -47.45 5.31 -4.86
CA ALA A 598 -47.49 5.37 -3.40
C ALA A 598 -46.09 5.23 -2.77
N GLY A 599 -45.90 5.87 -1.62
CA GLY A 599 -44.70 5.71 -0.79
C GLY A 599 -44.69 4.40 0.01
N PRO A 600 -43.60 4.14 0.77
CA PRO A 600 -43.47 2.93 1.60
C PRO A 600 -44.56 2.87 2.70
N ASP A 601 -44.86 1.66 3.14
CA ASP A 601 -45.91 1.38 4.11
C ASP A 601 -45.55 1.74 5.56
N ALA A 602 -46.57 1.68 6.43
CA ALA A 602 -46.46 2.05 7.83
C ALA A 602 -45.59 1.08 8.66
N GLU A 603 -45.48 -0.19 8.26
CA GLU A 603 -44.58 -1.15 8.93
C GLU A 603 -43.11 -0.83 8.62
N THR A 604 -42.79 -0.50 7.36
CA THR A 604 -41.45 -0.05 6.95
C THR A 604 -41.04 1.23 7.70
N ALA A 605 -41.96 2.19 7.83
CA ALA A 605 -41.72 3.42 8.59
C ALA A 605 -41.56 3.16 10.11
N ALA A 606 -42.36 2.27 10.69
CA ALA A 606 -42.27 1.91 12.10
C ALA A 606 -40.96 1.17 12.44
N ALA A 607 -40.53 0.24 11.57
CA ALA A 607 -39.28 -0.50 11.73
C ALA A 607 -38.06 0.44 11.68
N PHE A 608 -38.05 1.42 10.77
CA PHE A 608 -37.01 2.45 10.71
C PHE A 608 -36.99 3.33 11.98
N THR A 609 -38.16 3.74 12.46
CA THR A 609 -38.28 4.54 13.69
C THR A 609 -37.76 3.78 14.92
N ALA A 610 -38.16 2.51 15.09
CA ALA A 610 -37.71 1.66 16.18
C ALA A 610 -36.18 1.41 16.14
N ALA A 611 -35.59 1.29 14.95
CA ALA A 611 -34.13 1.18 14.80
C ALA A 611 -33.40 2.46 15.24
N VAL A 612 -33.95 3.65 14.95
CA VAL A 612 -33.39 4.94 15.38
C VAL A 612 -33.53 5.15 16.89
N GLU A 613 -34.65 4.75 17.50
CA GLU A 613 -34.84 4.79 18.96
C GLU A 613 -33.90 3.79 19.68
N ALA A 614 -33.74 2.57 19.14
CA ALA A 614 -32.78 1.61 19.66
C ALA A 614 -31.33 2.15 19.59
N PHE A 615 -30.93 2.74 18.45
CA PHE A 615 -29.60 3.32 18.25
C PHE A 615 -29.32 4.50 19.19
N THR A 616 -30.29 5.39 19.41
CA THR A 616 -30.12 6.54 20.31
C THR A 616 -30.04 6.13 21.78
N SER A 617 -30.70 5.02 22.19
CA SER A 617 -30.73 4.55 23.58
C SER A 617 -29.37 4.20 24.20
N GLN A 618 -28.33 3.90 23.41
CA GLN A 618 -27.01 3.47 23.90
C GLN A 618 -25.98 4.62 24.06
N THR A 619 -26.37 5.89 23.88
CA THR A 619 -25.42 7.00 23.62
C THR A 619 -24.99 7.85 24.84
N GLY A 620 -25.04 7.30 26.07
CA GLY A 620 -24.64 8.03 27.29
C GLY A 620 -23.21 8.61 27.24
N ALA A 621 -22.25 7.88 26.68
CA ALA A 621 -20.88 8.36 26.52
C ALA A 621 -20.74 9.56 25.58
N PHE A 622 -21.67 9.75 24.63
CA PHE A 622 -21.63 10.84 23.66
C PHE A 622 -22.19 12.15 24.25
N THR A 623 -23.22 12.06 25.10
CA THR A 623 -23.78 13.24 25.78
C THR A 623 -22.82 13.83 26.83
N ASP A 624 -22.06 13.00 27.54
CA ASP A 624 -21.04 13.51 28.48
C ASP A 624 -19.79 14.05 27.75
N ALA A 625 -19.40 13.49 26.60
CA ALA A 625 -18.37 14.08 25.74
C ALA A 625 -18.77 15.48 25.21
N ILE A 626 -20.04 15.66 24.84
CA ILE A 626 -20.58 16.97 24.43
C ILE A 626 -20.59 17.95 25.60
N LYS A 627 -20.97 17.54 26.82
CA LYS A 627 -20.87 18.41 28.01
C LYS A 627 -19.43 18.89 28.25
N GLN A 628 -18.45 17.98 28.20
CA GLN A 628 -17.04 18.35 28.37
C GLN A 628 -16.57 19.34 27.28
N LEU A 629 -17.00 19.19 26.03
CA LEU A 629 -16.69 20.19 24.98
C LEU A 629 -17.30 21.56 25.29
N VAL A 630 -18.54 21.62 25.78
CA VAL A 630 -19.22 22.87 26.14
C VAL A 630 -18.57 23.54 27.36
N GLU A 631 -18.23 22.78 28.39
CA GLU A 631 -17.51 23.28 29.58
C GLU A 631 -16.10 23.79 29.24
N LEU A 632 -15.40 23.14 28.30
CA LEU A 632 -14.11 23.62 27.78
C LEU A 632 -14.23 24.91 26.96
N GLN A 633 -15.26 25.03 26.11
CA GLN A 633 -15.49 26.27 25.34
C GLN A 633 -15.86 27.46 26.21
N GLN A 634 -16.54 27.26 27.34
CA GLN A 634 -17.00 28.35 28.20
C GLN A 634 -15.94 28.89 29.17
N ASN A 635 -14.86 28.14 29.44
CA ASN A 635 -13.84 28.52 30.43
C ASN A 635 -12.45 28.87 29.83
N GLY A 636 -12.26 28.72 28.50
CA GLY A 636 -10.95 28.75 27.82
C GLY A 636 -10.25 30.11 27.65
N GLY A 637 -10.44 31.05 28.58
CA GLY A 637 -9.96 32.45 28.53
C GLY A 637 -8.59 32.73 29.18
N GLY A 638 -7.71 31.74 29.30
CA GLY A 638 -6.38 31.89 29.91
C GLY A 638 -5.27 32.27 28.91
N GLU A 639 -4.29 33.07 29.34
CA GLU A 639 -3.08 33.44 28.57
C GLU A 639 -1.96 32.37 28.57
N GLY A 640 -2.21 31.20 29.17
CA GLY A 640 -1.23 30.11 29.28
C GLY A 640 -1.37 29.03 28.19
N PRO A 641 -0.48 28.03 28.18
CA PRO A 641 -0.59 26.87 27.28
C PRO A 641 -1.83 26.03 27.60
N ASP A 642 -2.41 25.42 26.57
CA ASP A 642 -3.40 24.34 26.77
C ASP A 642 -2.70 23.07 27.32
N HIS A 643 -3.46 22.06 27.75
CA HIS A 643 -2.89 20.83 28.32
C HIS A 643 -3.09 19.60 27.42
N VAL A 644 -1.99 18.93 27.08
CA VAL A 644 -1.95 17.60 26.43
C VAL A 644 -1.38 16.58 27.42
N ASP A 645 -2.08 15.45 27.58
CA ASP A 645 -1.68 14.34 28.46
C ASP A 645 -0.89 13.28 27.66
N PRO A 646 0.43 13.11 27.90
CA PRO A 646 1.25 12.15 27.15
C PRO A 646 1.08 10.70 27.62
N THR A 647 0.42 10.46 28.76
CA THR A 647 0.24 9.13 29.36
C THR A 647 -0.88 8.32 28.69
N LYS A 648 -1.76 8.99 27.93
CA LYS A 648 -2.84 8.35 27.18
C LYS A 648 -2.30 7.29 26.22
N ARG A 649 -2.82 6.07 26.33
CA ARG A 649 -2.50 4.98 25.40
C ARG A 649 -3.30 5.19 24.11
N LYS A 650 -2.60 5.50 23.01
CA LYS A 650 -3.13 5.33 21.65
C LYS A 650 -3.35 3.83 21.40
N ALA A 651 -4.31 3.47 20.55
CA ALA A 651 -4.52 2.08 20.17
C ALA A 651 -3.27 1.56 19.44
N GLN A 652 -2.51 0.68 20.09
CA GLN A 652 -1.36 0.02 19.48
C GLN A 652 -1.87 -1.18 18.67
N PHE A 653 -1.56 -1.23 17.38
CA PHE A 653 -1.65 -2.46 16.59
C PHE A 653 -0.49 -3.41 16.96
N GLN A 654 -0.46 -3.85 18.22
CA GLN A 654 0.40 -4.93 18.69
C GLN A 654 -0.42 -6.23 18.77
N VAL A 655 -0.24 -7.10 17.78
CA VAL A 655 -0.59 -8.52 17.93
C VAL A 655 0.52 -9.17 18.75
N ASN A 656 0.46 -8.97 20.06
CA ASN A 656 1.34 -9.56 21.08
C ASN A 656 0.55 -10.56 21.95
N GLU A 657 -0.24 -11.40 21.29
CA GLU A 657 -0.93 -12.51 21.95
C GLU A 657 -0.19 -13.82 21.68
N GLU A 658 0.04 -14.59 22.75
CA GLU A 658 0.50 -15.97 22.63
C GLU A 658 -0.64 -16.83 22.08
N PRO A 659 -0.45 -17.54 20.94
CA PRO A 659 -1.54 -18.21 20.26
C PRO A 659 -2.17 -19.30 21.14
N LEU A 660 -3.50 -19.41 21.04
CA LEU A 660 -4.33 -20.22 21.94
C LEU A 660 -3.86 -21.69 22.02
N TYR A 661 -3.47 -22.23 20.86
CA TYR A 661 -2.79 -23.51 20.71
C TYR A 661 -1.54 -23.33 19.83
N ARG A 662 -0.57 -24.25 19.96
CA ARG A 662 0.66 -24.28 19.15
C ARG A 662 0.90 -25.67 18.58
N PHE A 663 1.54 -25.70 17.41
CA PHE A 663 1.76 -26.90 16.59
C PHE A 663 3.22 -27.01 16.12
N ASP A 664 4.11 -26.23 16.73
CA ASP A 664 5.56 -26.14 16.46
C ASP A 664 6.40 -26.96 17.47
N GLY A 665 5.77 -27.91 18.16
CA GLY A 665 6.42 -28.75 19.19
C GLY A 665 6.56 -28.08 20.56
N ILE A 666 6.24 -26.79 20.68
CA ILE A 666 6.19 -26.05 21.94
C ILE A 666 4.72 -25.96 22.39
N GLY A 667 4.46 -26.08 23.69
CA GLY A 667 3.11 -25.91 24.23
C GLY A 667 2.54 -24.51 24.00
N GLY A 668 1.28 -24.43 23.56
CA GLY A 668 0.53 -23.17 23.52
C GLY A 668 -0.06 -22.82 24.89
N LYS A 669 -0.93 -21.81 24.91
CA LYS A 669 -1.69 -21.44 26.12
C LYS A 669 -2.55 -22.60 26.64
N PHE A 670 -3.03 -23.46 25.73
CA PHE A 670 -3.66 -24.74 26.00
C PHE A 670 -3.08 -25.83 25.07
N ASP A 671 -3.30 -27.11 25.41
CA ASP A 671 -3.01 -28.25 24.52
C ASP A 671 -4.28 -28.67 23.76
N PHE A 672 -4.15 -28.80 22.44
CA PHE A 672 -5.27 -29.11 21.55
C PHE A 672 -5.84 -30.52 21.81
N SER A 673 -4.99 -31.53 22.05
CA SER A 673 -5.48 -32.89 22.38
C SER A 673 -6.25 -32.91 23.70
N SER A 674 -5.78 -32.18 24.70
CA SER A 674 -6.37 -32.13 26.04
C SER A 674 -7.74 -31.45 26.00
N ASP A 675 -7.88 -30.34 25.27
CA ASP A 675 -9.17 -29.66 25.12
C ASP A 675 -10.16 -30.46 24.25
N ILE A 676 -9.70 -31.17 23.21
CA ILE A 676 -10.53 -32.14 22.46
C ILE A 676 -11.05 -33.28 23.37
N ILE A 677 -10.20 -33.81 24.24
CA ILE A 677 -10.56 -34.88 25.20
C ILE A 677 -11.44 -34.35 26.35
N ALA A 678 -11.36 -33.06 26.68
CA ALA A 678 -12.27 -32.40 27.62
C ALA A 678 -13.64 -32.14 26.97
N MET A 679 -13.67 -31.60 25.75
CA MET A 679 -14.88 -31.45 24.93
C MET A 679 -15.64 -32.78 24.78
N SER A 680 -14.94 -33.89 24.52
CA SER A 680 -15.58 -35.21 24.40
C SER A 680 -16.16 -35.76 25.72
N LYS A 681 -15.75 -35.18 26.87
CA LYS A 681 -16.36 -35.40 28.20
C LYS A 681 -17.42 -34.36 28.56
N LYS A 682 -17.83 -33.51 27.60
CA LYS A 682 -18.78 -32.39 27.71
C LYS A 682 -18.28 -31.19 28.53
N ASP A 683 -16.98 -30.89 28.44
CA ASP A 683 -16.45 -29.60 28.90
C ASP A 683 -16.78 -28.50 27.87
N HIS A 684 -17.79 -27.69 28.20
CA HIS A 684 -18.28 -26.59 27.36
C HIS A 684 -17.32 -25.39 27.26
N ASP A 685 -16.32 -25.29 28.14
CA ASP A 685 -15.29 -24.25 28.05
C ASP A 685 -14.15 -24.68 27.13
N ALA A 686 -13.80 -25.97 27.12
CA ALA A 686 -12.89 -26.55 26.14
C ALA A 686 -13.52 -26.58 24.73
N GLU A 687 -14.77 -27.03 24.63
CA GLU A 687 -15.57 -26.99 23.40
C GLU A 687 -15.55 -25.60 22.74
N ARG A 688 -15.77 -24.54 23.53
CA ARG A 688 -15.74 -23.16 23.04
C ARG A 688 -14.35 -22.74 22.56
N ARG A 689 -13.28 -23.00 23.34
CA ARG A 689 -11.90 -22.68 22.93
C ARG A 689 -11.51 -23.37 21.62
N VAL A 690 -11.88 -24.64 21.46
CA VAL A 690 -11.62 -25.41 20.23
C VAL A 690 -12.39 -24.80 19.06
N ILE A 691 -13.71 -24.60 19.20
CA ILE A 691 -14.58 -24.12 18.12
C ILE A 691 -14.21 -22.70 17.67
N ASP A 692 -13.86 -21.80 18.59
CA ASP A 692 -13.52 -20.42 18.24
C ASP A 692 -12.15 -20.33 17.54
N TRP A 693 -11.14 -21.05 18.02
CA TRP A 693 -9.83 -21.15 17.34
C TRP A 693 -9.92 -21.83 15.96
N ILE A 694 -10.83 -22.80 15.78
CA ILE A 694 -11.08 -23.41 14.47
C ILE A 694 -11.64 -22.38 13.48
N LYS A 695 -12.49 -21.44 13.91
CA LYS A 695 -12.98 -20.36 13.03
C LYS A 695 -11.82 -19.47 12.58
N GLU A 696 -11.00 -18.99 13.52
CA GLU A 696 -9.82 -18.15 13.26
C GLU A 696 -8.86 -18.79 12.24
N CYS A 697 -8.65 -20.11 12.33
CA CYS A 697 -7.73 -20.82 11.43
C CYS A 697 -8.24 -21.02 10.00
N PHE A 698 -9.54 -20.81 9.74
CA PHE A 698 -10.15 -20.96 8.42
C PHE A 698 -10.56 -19.62 7.78
N GLU A 699 -10.32 -18.48 8.44
CA GLU A 699 -10.44 -17.16 7.81
C GLU A 699 -9.33 -16.90 6.77
N PRO A 700 -9.52 -15.99 5.78
CA PRO A 700 -8.61 -15.80 4.65
C PRO A 700 -7.25 -15.14 4.99
N GLY A 701 -6.42 -15.78 5.80
CA GLY A 701 -5.09 -15.29 6.16
C GLY A 701 -4.14 -16.28 6.86
N ALA A 702 -4.63 -17.46 7.29
CA ALA A 702 -3.81 -18.44 8.02
C ALA A 702 -2.63 -18.96 7.19
N ARG A 703 -1.43 -19.04 7.80
CA ARG A 703 -0.21 -19.60 7.20
C ARG A 703 0.29 -20.79 8.02
N PHE A 704 0.42 -21.95 7.38
CA PHE A 704 1.02 -23.15 7.97
C PHE A 704 2.55 -23.16 7.80
N VAL A 705 3.26 -23.84 8.70
CA VAL A 705 4.72 -24.03 8.69
C VAL A 705 5.05 -25.47 9.13
N SER A 706 6.14 -26.05 8.60
CA SER A 706 6.59 -27.41 8.93
C SER A 706 8.11 -27.56 8.95
N THR A 707 8.63 -28.39 9.88
CA THR A 707 9.82 -29.28 9.82
C THR A 707 10.07 -29.88 11.23
N GLY A 708 10.82 -30.99 11.35
CA GLY A 708 11.17 -31.64 12.64
C GLY A 708 12.70 -31.66 12.89
N ASP A 709 13.27 -32.29 13.93
CA ASP A 709 12.69 -32.87 15.18
C ASP A 709 13.61 -32.51 16.41
N VAL A 710 14.22 -33.31 17.31
CA VAL A 710 14.51 -34.75 17.46
C VAL A 710 14.46 -35.22 18.94
N SER A 711 13.95 -36.44 19.15
CA SER A 711 14.29 -37.49 20.16
C SER A 711 14.60 -37.19 21.66
N SER A 712 14.01 -38.01 22.56
CA SER A 712 14.79 -38.85 23.51
C SER A 712 13.95 -39.87 24.33
N LEU A 713 14.50 -41.10 24.45
CA LEU A 713 14.22 -42.16 25.44
C LEU A 713 12.84 -42.88 25.43
N ASN A 714 12.83 -44.13 25.94
CA ASN A 714 11.90 -45.21 25.58
C ASN A 714 11.23 -45.85 26.82
N PRO A 715 9.91 -46.14 26.80
CA PRO A 715 9.51 -47.55 26.67
C PRO A 715 8.37 -47.77 25.65
N ALA A 716 8.17 -49.05 25.28
CA ALA A 716 7.34 -49.48 24.15
C ALA A 716 5.91 -48.91 24.11
N ARG A 717 5.73 -47.87 23.29
CA ARG A 717 4.45 -47.35 22.78
C ARG A 717 4.39 -47.55 21.26
N GLN A 718 3.21 -47.43 20.66
CA GLN A 718 3.09 -47.25 19.21
C GLN A 718 3.90 -46.01 18.77
N ARG A 719 4.40 -46.02 17.53
CA ARG A 719 5.33 -45.02 16.97
C ARG A 719 4.63 -44.20 15.86
N PRO A 720 3.90 -43.11 16.18
CA PRO A 720 3.20 -42.30 15.19
C PRO A 720 4.17 -41.48 14.33
N ASP A 721 5.42 -41.34 14.78
CA ASP A 721 6.55 -40.75 14.05
C ASP A 721 7.02 -41.61 12.85
N LEU A 722 6.56 -42.87 12.75
CA LEU A 722 6.71 -43.71 11.55
C LEU A 722 5.49 -43.64 10.62
N TYR A 723 4.49 -42.79 10.92
CA TYR A 723 3.38 -42.54 10.02
C TYR A 723 3.85 -41.67 8.85
N VAL A 724 3.97 -42.27 7.67
CA VAL A 724 4.19 -41.54 6.42
C VAL A 724 2.89 -40.80 6.08
N ASP A 725 2.91 -39.48 6.26
CA ASP A 725 1.79 -38.61 5.92
C ASP A 725 1.49 -38.69 4.41
N GLU A 726 0.20 -38.73 4.04
CA GLU A 726 -0.19 -38.80 2.65
C GLU A 726 0.08 -37.44 1.96
N LEU A 727 0.60 -37.47 0.73
CA LEU A 727 1.09 -36.30 -0.01
C LEU A 727 0.06 -35.16 -0.08
N GLN A 728 0.45 -33.95 0.31
CA GLN A 728 -0.40 -32.77 0.22
C GLN A 728 -0.58 -32.36 -1.25
N TYR A 729 -1.81 -32.52 -1.77
CA TYR A 729 -2.17 -32.02 -3.09
C TYR A 729 -2.51 -30.51 -3.05
N PRO A 730 -2.16 -29.74 -4.09
CA PRO A 730 -2.63 -28.36 -4.24
C PRO A 730 -4.13 -28.34 -4.62
N THR A 731 -4.80 -27.21 -4.45
CA THR A 731 -6.23 -27.02 -4.79
C THR A 731 -6.43 -26.01 -5.93
N PRO A 732 -5.98 -26.33 -7.17
CA PRO A 732 -5.85 -25.38 -8.27
C PRO A 732 -7.17 -24.83 -8.84
N LEU A 733 -8.33 -25.43 -8.59
CA LEU A 733 -9.66 -24.88 -8.93
C LEU A 733 -10.20 -24.00 -7.79
N TRP A 734 -10.17 -24.50 -6.55
CA TRP A 734 -10.67 -23.79 -5.36
C TRP A 734 -9.86 -22.52 -5.04
N ASP A 735 -8.58 -22.46 -5.42
CA ASP A 735 -7.76 -21.25 -5.26
C ASP A 735 -7.92 -20.22 -6.38
N SER A 736 -8.55 -20.57 -7.50
CA SER A 736 -8.81 -19.65 -8.62
C SER A 736 -10.20 -19.02 -8.65
N ILE A 737 -11.22 -19.62 -8.03
CA ILE A 737 -12.56 -19.03 -7.96
C ILE A 737 -12.63 -17.84 -6.97
N ASN A 738 -13.61 -16.95 -7.11
CA ASN A 738 -13.86 -15.93 -6.07
C ASN A 738 -14.41 -16.61 -4.80
N LYS A 739 -13.90 -16.21 -3.62
CA LYS A 739 -14.11 -16.93 -2.35
C LYS A 739 -14.75 -16.07 -1.27
N GLY A 740 -15.77 -16.61 -0.61
CA GLY A 740 -16.41 -16.04 0.58
C GLY A 740 -16.58 -17.03 1.73
N ALA A 741 -17.07 -16.54 2.87
CA ALA A 741 -17.40 -17.35 4.04
C ALA A 741 -18.91 -17.50 4.20
N ILE A 742 -19.37 -18.61 4.80
CA ILE A 742 -20.76 -18.83 5.22
C ILE A 742 -20.84 -19.32 6.67
N GLY A 743 -21.82 -18.82 7.42
CA GLY A 743 -21.99 -19.08 8.85
C GLY A 743 -22.87 -20.29 9.19
N ASP A 744 -23.68 -20.79 8.25
CA ASP A 744 -24.67 -21.85 8.46
C ASP A 744 -25.08 -22.50 7.12
N ASN A 745 -26.21 -23.21 7.11
CA ASN A 745 -26.84 -23.77 5.91
C ASN A 745 -28.05 -22.97 5.39
N THR A 746 -28.21 -21.70 5.80
CA THR A 746 -29.35 -20.87 5.38
C THR A 746 -29.26 -20.58 3.88
N PRO A 747 -30.28 -20.90 3.07
CA PRO A 747 -30.26 -20.60 1.65
C PRO A 747 -30.28 -19.08 1.39
N PHE A 748 -29.38 -18.61 0.52
CA PHE A 748 -29.28 -17.20 0.13
C PHE A 748 -29.55 -17.01 -1.36
N VAL A 749 -30.03 -15.84 -1.74
CA VAL A 749 -30.38 -15.53 -3.14
C VAL A 749 -29.23 -14.76 -3.79
N LEU A 750 -28.61 -15.36 -4.80
CA LEU A 750 -27.60 -14.72 -5.62
C LEU A 750 -28.25 -14.12 -6.88
N PRO A 751 -28.12 -12.80 -7.14
CA PRO A 751 -28.55 -12.21 -8.40
C PRO A 751 -27.74 -12.80 -9.57
N LYS A 752 -28.45 -13.28 -10.59
CA LYS A 752 -27.88 -13.91 -11.77
C LYS A 752 -28.22 -13.10 -13.03
N PHE A 753 -27.23 -12.87 -13.87
CA PHE A 753 -27.46 -12.24 -15.17
C PHE A 753 -28.08 -13.28 -16.12
N ALA A 754 -29.23 -12.97 -16.72
CA ALA A 754 -29.90 -13.89 -17.64
C ALA A 754 -29.78 -13.42 -19.10
N SER A 755 -30.10 -12.16 -19.41
CA SER A 755 -29.80 -11.58 -20.73
C SER A 755 -29.84 -10.04 -20.72
N SER A 756 -29.10 -9.45 -21.66
CA SER A 756 -29.27 -8.05 -22.06
C SER A 756 -29.25 -7.97 -23.58
N SER A 757 -30.35 -7.54 -24.21
CA SER A 757 -30.44 -7.35 -25.65
C SER A 757 -31.08 -6.02 -25.99
N ASN A 758 -30.57 -5.37 -27.03
CA ASN A 758 -31.15 -4.16 -27.63
C ASN A 758 -31.37 -2.99 -26.66
N LEU A 759 -30.62 -2.92 -25.54
CA LEU A 759 -30.71 -1.83 -24.55
C LEU A 759 -30.33 -0.46 -25.12
N VAL A 760 -29.45 -0.47 -26.12
CA VAL A 760 -29.12 0.67 -26.97
C VAL A 760 -29.02 0.13 -28.39
N ASN A 761 -29.68 0.79 -29.34
CA ASN A 761 -29.71 0.43 -30.76
C ASN A 761 -29.36 1.66 -31.61
N ASN A 762 -29.03 1.45 -32.88
CA ASN A 762 -29.00 2.54 -33.85
C ASN A 762 -30.43 3.11 -33.98
N HIS A 763 -30.64 4.36 -33.56
CA HIS A 763 -31.90 5.05 -33.75
C HIS A 763 -32.09 5.39 -35.23
N THR A 764 -33.25 5.02 -35.79
CA THR A 764 -33.71 5.51 -37.08
C THR A 764 -34.56 6.74 -36.82
N GLU A 765 -34.20 7.87 -37.41
CA GLU A 765 -34.89 9.16 -37.20
C GLU A 765 -36.40 9.02 -37.45
N GLY A 766 -37.22 9.46 -36.50
CA GLY A 766 -38.68 9.34 -36.54
C GLY A 766 -39.25 7.97 -36.15
N VAL A 767 -38.41 6.99 -35.77
CA VAL A 767 -38.84 5.68 -35.25
C VAL A 767 -38.37 5.50 -33.81
N GLU A 768 -39.31 5.37 -32.88
CA GLU A 768 -39.01 5.05 -31.47
C GLU A 768 -38.21 3.74 -31.37
N PRO A 769 -37.05 3.72 -30.67
CA PRO A 769 -36.27 2.50 -30.52
C PRO A 769 -37.07 1.42 -29.78
N THR A 770 -37.16 0.22 -30.37
CA THR A 770 -37.78 -0.94 -29.73
C THR A 770 -37.13 -1.19 -28.36
N THR A 771 -37.95 -1.22 -27.30
CA THR A 771 -37.49 -1.35 -25.92
C THR A 771 -36.56 -2.56 -25.74
N GLY A 772 -35.35 -2.31 -25.28
CA GLY A 772 -34.39 -3.36 -24.97
C GLY A 772 -34.81 -4.20 -23.77
N ASN A 773 -34.42 -5.47 -23.77
CA ASN A 773 -34.68 -6.40 -22.67
C ASN A 773 -33.46 -6.49 -21.76
N PHE A 774 -33.65 -6.22 -20.46
CA PHE A 774 -32.69 -6.56 -19.40
C PHE A 774 -33.36 -7.53 -18.44
N ALA A 775 -32.92 -8.78 -18.47
CA ALA A 775 -33.43 -9.83 -17.59
C ALA A 775 -32.35 -10.24 -16.59
N THR A 776 -32.64 -10.06 -15.31
CA THR A 776 -31.97 -10.74 -14.20
C THR A 776 -32.85 -11.88 -13.71
N THR A 777 -32.22 -12.99 -13.32
CA THR A 777 -32.86 -14.08 -12.58
C THR A 777 -32.26 -14.17 -11.18
N SER A 778 -32.94 -14.84 -10.27
CA SER A 778 -32.42 -15.19 -8.95
C SER A 778 -31.98 -16.65 -8.95
N GLN A 779 -30.76 -16.93 -8.50
CA GLN A 779 -30.35 -18.29 -8.16
C GLN A 779 -30.34 -18.42 -6.63
N THR A 780 -31.28 -19.18 -6.08
CA THR A 780 -31.23 -19.58 -4.67
C THR A 780 -30.11 -20.59 -4.50
N ILE A 781 -29.10 -20.22 -3.72
CA ILE A 781 -27.98 -21.06 -3.33
C ILE A 781 -28.31 -21.68 -1.98
N THR A 782 -28.54 -22.99 -1.96
CA THR A 782 -28.66 -23.78 -0.73
C THR A 782 -27.30 -24.35 -0.39
N PRO A 783 -26.66 -23.96 0.73
CA PRO A 783 -25.42 -24.60 1.17
C PRO A 783 -25.62 -26.09 1.43
N SER A 784 -24.67 -26.89 0.93
CA SER A 784 -24.60 -28.32 1.13
C SER A 784 -23.65 -28.65 2.28
N ALA A 785 -23.89 -29.76 2.99
CA ALA A 785 -22.93 -30.25 3.98
C ALA A 785 -21.65 -30.73 3.29
N VAL A 786 -20.51 -30.42 3.90
CA VAL A 786 -19.22 -31.06 3.61
C VAL A 786 -18.72 -31.68 4.90
N SER A 787 -18.43 -32.99 4.84
CA SER A 787 -18.06 -33.75 6.02
C SER A 787 -17.10 -34.89 5.70
N GLY A 788 -16.14 -35.12 6.58
CA GLY A 788 -15.21 -36.26 6.54
C GLY A 788 -15.23 -37.02 7.86
N LYS A 789 -14.75 -38.27 7.87
CA LYS A 789 -14.66 -39.12 9.06
C LYS A 789 -13.28 -39.77 9.11
N VAL A 790 -12.54 -39.57 10.21
CA VAL A 790 -11.20 -40.14 10.44
C VAL A 790 -11.27 -41.17 11.55
N GLU A 791 -10.78 -42.39 11.32
CA GLU A 791 -10.75 -43.46 12.33
C GLU A 791 -9.39 -43.46 13.07
N VAL A 792 -9.40 -43.40 14.40
CA VAL A 792 -8.19 -43.43 15.26
C VAL A 792 -8.28 -44.63 16.20
N THR A 793 -7.22 -45.42 16.39
CA THR A 793 -7.27 -46.60 17.28
C THR A 793 -7.51 -46.20 18.74
N ARG A 794 -8.26 -47.03 19.48
CA ARG A 794 -8.63 -46.76 20.88
C ARG A 794 -7.41 -46.56 21.77
N GLU A 795 -6.38 -47.37 21.56
CA GLU A 795 -5.10 -47.33 22.28
C GLU A 795 -4.32 -46.04 21.98
N THR A 796 -4.50 -45.44 20.80
CA THR A 796 -3.89 -44.15 20.42
C THR A 796 -4.68 -42.98 21.01
N TRP A 797 -6.01 -43.06 21.00
CA TRP A 797 -6.89 -42.06 21.61
C TRP A 797 -6.67 -41.95 23.13
N ASP A 798 -6.59 -43.07 23.84
CA ASP A 798 -6.37 -43.10 25.30
C ASP A 798 -4.93 -42.75 25.72
N GLN A 799 -4.03 -42.48 24.76
CA GLN A 799 -2.68 -41.93 24.98
C GLN A 799 -2.59 -40.39 24.83
N GLY A 800 -3.73 -39.69 24.90
CA GLY A 800 -3.85 -38.25 24.69
C GLY A 800 -2.86 -37.36 25.47
N GLY A 801 -2.59 -36.17 24.93
CA GLY A 801 -1.51 -35.28 25.37
C GLY A 801 -0.20 -35.47 24.60
N ASN A 802 -0.20 -36.22 23.49
CA ASN A 802 0.92 -36.26 22.55
C ASN A 802 0.70 -35.21 21.43
N PRO A 803 1.46 -34.09 21.38
CA PRO A 803 1.27 -33.06 20.38
C PRO A 803 1.54 -33.55 18.94
N GLN A 804 2.36 -34.58 18.74
CA GLN A 804 2.62 -35.14 17.41
C GLN A 804 1.35 -35.80 16.81
N LEU A 805 0.58 -36.50 17.64
CA LEU A 805 -0.71 -37.09 17.23
C LEU A 805 -1.70 -35.99 16.85
N SER A 806 -1.78 -34.93 17.65
CA SER A 806 -2.62 -33.74 17.40
C SER A 806 -2.26 -33.06 16.08
N VAL A 807 -0.97 -32.91 15.77
CA VAL A 807 -0.49 -32.34 14.51
C VAL A 807 -0.86 -33.20 13.29
N ILE A 808 -0.65 -34.51 13.35
CA ILE A 808 -0.98 -35.44 12.25
C ILE A 808 -2.50 -35.43 11.98
N LEU A 809 -3.30 -35.61 13.03
CA LEU A 809 -4.75 -35.62 12.94
C LEU A 809 -5.31 -34.29 12.38
N TRP A 810 -4.81 -33.16 12.89
CA TRP A 810 -5.28 -31.84 12.43
C TRP A 810 -4.92 -31.57 10.97
N ARG A 811 -3.70 -31.92 10.53
CA ARG A 811 -3.30 -31.78 9.12
C ARG A 811 -4.18 -32.60 8.18
N GLN A 812 -4.45 -33.86 8.54
CA GLN A 812 -5.34 -34.73 7.74
C GLN A 812 -6.78 -34.18 7.68
N ILE A 813 -7.32 -33.69 8.80
CA ILE A 813 -8.65 -33.04 8.85
C ILE A 813 -8.71 -31.82 7.92
N VAL A 814 -7.76 -30.88 8.05
CA VAL A 814 -7.71 -29.65 7.25
C VAL A 814 -7.54 -29.98 5.76
N ARG A 815 -6.64 -30.92 5.43
CA ARG A 815 -6.35 -31.32 4.05
C ARG A 815 -7.56 -31.97 3.38
N LYS A 816 -8.20 -32.96 4.01
CA LYS A 816 -9.38 -33.63 3.44
C LYS A 816 -10.58 -32.69 3.29
N TYR A 817 -10.68 -31.66 4.13
CA TYR A 817 -11.68 -30.60 3.97
C TYR A 817 -11.46 -29.77 2.70
N TYR A 818 -10.21 -29.38 2.39
CA TYR A 818 -9.89 -28.65 1.16
C TYR A 818 -9.96 -29.52 -0.11
N GLU A 819 -9.60 -30.80 -0.03
CA GLU A 819 -9.79 -31.75 -1.14
C GLU A 819 -11.29 -31.87 -1.50
N ALA A 820 -12.16 -31.99 -0.49
CA ALA A 820 -13.62 -32.01 -0.67
C ALA A 820 -14.22 -30.66 -1.11
N LEU A 821 -13.43 -29.58 -1.22
CA LEU A 821 -13.80 -28.29 -1.81
C LEU A 821 -13.28 -28.12 -3.24
N GLU A 822 -12.09 -28.65 -3.55
CA GLU A 822 -11.56 -28.78 -4.92
C GLU A 822 -12.45 -29.68 -5.78
N GLU A 823 -12.84 -30.86 -5.27
CA GLU A 823 -13.83 -31.74 -5.91
C GLU A 823 -15.18 -31.04 -6.12
N ALA A 824 -15.57 -30.13 -5.22
CA ALA A 824 -16.81 -29.37 -5.34
C ALA A 824 -16.73 -28.32 -6.46
N ALA A 825 -15.57 -27.70 -6.66
CA ALA A 825 -15.30 -26.77 -7.75
C ALA A 825 -15.27 -27.50 -9.10
N ALA A 826 -14.67 -28.69 -9.17
CA ALA A 826 -14.72 -29.55 -10.36
C ALA A 826 -16.16 -29.97 -10.70
N ALA A 827 -16.91 -30.48 -9.71
CA ALA A 827 -18.30 -30.88 -9.90
C ALA A 827 -19.22 -29.71 -10.31
N LEU A 828 -18.97 -28.49 -9.81
CA LEU A 828 -19.64 -27.29 -10.29
C LEU A 828 -19.36 -27.09 -11.78
N LEU A 829 -18.09 -27.05 -12.20
CA LEU A 829 -17.70 -26.76 -13.59
C LEU A 829 -18.23 -27.82 -14.58
N GLU A 830 -18.23 -29.10 -14.20
CA GLU A 830 -18.88 -30.16 -15.00
C GLU A 830 -20.40 -29.96 -15.11
N SER A 831 -21.07 -29.56 -14.02
CA SER A 831 -22.53 -29.32 -14.02
C SER A 831 -22.98 -28.14 -14.89
N LEU A 832 -22.06 -27.26 -15.30
CA LEU A 832 -22.37 -26.15 -16.21
C LEU A 832 -22.50 -26.63 -17.66
N ALA A 833 -23.26 -25.86 -18.45
CA ALA A 833 -23.36 -25.98 -19.90
C ALA A 833 -22.74 -24.75 -20.61
N PRO A 834 -21.42 -24.51 -20.49
CA PRO A 834 -20.74 -23.41 -21.17
C PRO A 834 -20.57 -23.68 -22.68
N THR A 835 -20.23 -22.63 -23.43
CA THR A 835 -19.76 -22.80 -24.82
C THR A 835 -18.52 -23.70 -24.82
N THR A 836 -18.58 -24.78 -25.59
CA THR A 836 -17.50 -25.77 -25.71
C THR A 836 -16.64 -25.47 -26.93
N ILE A 837 -15.33 -25.56 -26.75
CA ILE A 837 -14.30 -25.54 -27.78
C ILE A 837 -13.84 -27.00 -27.93
N THR A 838 -14.14 -27.63 -29.06
CA THR A 838 -13.68 -28.98 -29.36
C THR A 838 -12.35 -28.91 -30.10
N LEU A 839 -11.32 -29.56 -29.57
CA LEU A 839 -10.04 -29.78 -30.24
C LEU A 839 -10.10 -31.04 -31.11
N THR A 840 -9.21 -31.19 -32.07
CA THR A 840 -9.15 -32.39 -32.93
C THR A 840 -8.72 -33.61 -32.11
N ALA A 841 -9.51 -34.69 -32.19
CA ALA A 841 -9.26 -35.95 -31.48
C ALA A 841 -7.92 -36.58 -31.92
N GLY A 842 -7.04 -36.85 -30.95
CA GLY A 842 -5.69 -37.37 -31.19
C GLY A 842 -4.72 -36.38 -31.85
N ALA A 843 -5.04 -35.08 -31.90
CA ALA A 843 -4.04 -34.08 -32.26
C ALA A 843 -2.94 -34.03 -31.18
N VAL A 844 -1.68 -33.93 -31.64
CA VAL A 844 -0.47 -33.90 -30.79
C VAL A 844 0.51 -32.85 -31.32
N ASP A 845 1.63 -32.65 -30.60
CA ASP A 845 2.76 -31.84 -31.04
C ASP A 845 2.35 -30.41 -31.48
N SER A 846 2.98 -29.89 -32.54
CA SER A 846 2.71 -28.55 -33.07
C SER A 846 1.29 -28.38 -33.64
N ALA A 847 0.57 -29.45 -33.96
CA ALA A 847 -0.83 -29.37 -34.36
C ALA A 847 -1.73 -28.99 -33.16
N LEU A 848 -1.64 -29.76 -32.07
CA LEU A 848 -2.39 -29.49 -30.83
C LEU A 848 -2.06 -28.11 -30.24
N ALA A 849 -0.77 -27.78 -30.16
CA ALA A 849 -0.33 -26.47 -29.67
C ALA A 849 -0.88 -25.32 -30.53
N SER A 850 -0.95 -25.50 -31.86
CA SER A 850 -1.53 -24.52 -32.79
C SER A 850 -3.05 -24.40 -32.62
N GLU A 851 -3.79 -25.51 -32.46
CA GLU A 851 -5.24 -25.47 -32.24
C GLU A 851 -5.61 -24.74 -30.94
N VAL A 852 -4.95 -25.06 -29.82
CA VAL A 852 -5.19 -24.37 -28.54
C VAL A 852 -4.87 -22.87 -28.66
N LYS A 853 -3.78 -22.51 -29.36
CA LYS A 853 -3.44 -21.10 -29.63
C LYS A 853 -4.48 -20.40 -30.50
N GLN A 854 -4.98 -21.05 -31.55
CA GLN A 854 -6.03 -20.51 -32.41
C GLN A 854 -7.35 -20.33 -31.66
N ALA A 855 -7.72 -21.28 -30.78
CA ALA A 855 -8.87 -21.15 -29.91
C ALA A 855 -8.75 -19.95 -28.94
N LEU A 856 -7.60 -19.80 -28.26
CA LEU A 856 -7.34 -18.66 -27.38
C LEU A 856 -7.32 -17.31 -28.13
N ALA A 857 -6.81 -17.29 -29.37
CA ALA A 857 -6.83 -16.11 -30.23
C ALA A 857 -8.25 -15.77 -30.71
N ALA A 858 -9.07 -16.77 -31.05
CA ALA A 858 -10.46 -16.59 -31.48
C ALA A 858 -11.32 -15.92 -30.38
N LEU A 859 -11.02 -16.19 -29.10
CA LEU A 859 -11.70 -15.54 -27.97
C LEU A 859 -11.50 -14.02 -27.94
N GLN A 860 -10.44 -13.46 -28.55
CA GLN A 860 -10.28 -11.99 -28.64
C GLN A 860 -11.34 -11.33 -29.52
N PHE A 861 -11.95 -12.07 -30.45
CA PHE A 861 -13.05 -11.60 -31.30
C PHE A 861 -14.44 -11.86 -30.69
N VAL A 862 -14.50 -12.62 -29.59
CA VAL A 862 -15.74 -12.79 -28.80
C VAL A 862 -15.88 -11.59 -27.86
N ARG A 863 -17.08 -10.99 -27.79
CA ARG A 863 -17.34 -9.82 -26.93
C ARG A 863 -17.01 -10.15 -25.47
N GLY A 864 -15.94 -9.55 -24.96
CA GLY A 864 -15.45 -9.77 -23.59
C GLY A 864 -14.53 -10.99 -23.41
N GLY A 865 -14.11 -11.71 -24.46
CA GLY A 865 -13.29 -12.91 -24.30
C GLY A 865 -11.86 -12.68 -23.79
N PHE A 866 -11.40 -11.42 -23.73
CA PHE A 866 -10.13 -11.02 -23.11
C PHE A 866 -10.10 -11.14 -21.57
N ARG A 867 -11.23 -11.48 -20.93
CA ARG A 867 -11.39 -11.58 -19.47
C ARG A 867 -11.13 -12.96 -18.88
N PHE A 868 -11.08 -14.01 -19.70
CA PHE A 868 -10.72 -15.35 -19.20
C PHE A 868 -9.24 -15.37 -18.81
N ARG A 869 -8.94 -15.73 -17.56
CA ARG A 869 -7.58 -15.67 -16.99
C ARG A 869 -7.17 -16.94 -16.24
N ASP A 870 -8.13 -17.71 -15.76
CA ASP A 870 -7.89 -18.99 -15.11
C ASP A 870 -8.11 -20.13 -16.11
N PHE A 871 -7.00 -20.75 -16.53
CA PHE A 871 -7.01 -21.92 -17.40
C PHE A 871 -6.59 -23.15 -16.61
N LYS A 872 -7.49 -24.14 -16.59
CA LYS A 872 -7.42 -25.34 -15.76
C LYS A 872 -7.50 -26.55 -16.67
N LEU A 873 -6.40 -27.30 -16.72
CA LEU A 873 -6.21 -28.41 -17.64
C LEU A 873 -6.53 -29.74 -16.95
N GLU A 874 -7.26 -30.60 -17.65
CA GLU A 874 -7.34 -32.01 -17.28
C GLU A 874 -6.09 -32.77 -17.76
N GLN A 875 -5.91 -34.00 -17.26
CA GLN A 875 -4.66 -34.75 -17.38
C GLN A 875 -4.22 -35.00 -18.83
N GLY A 876 -5.13 -35.39 -19.73
CA GLY A 876 -4.83 -35.75 -21.11
C GLY A 876 -4.31 -34.57 -21.94
N LEU A 877 -5.05 -33.46 -21.95
CA LEU A 877 -4.63 -32.23 -22.62
C LEU A 877 -3.37 -31.64 -21.97
N TYR A 878 -3.20 -31.77 -20.65
CA TYR A 878 -1.97 -31.34 -19.99
C TYR A 878 -0.75 -32.14 -20.47
N THR A 879 -0.79 -33.47 -20.46
CA THR A 879 0.35 -34.30 -20.87
C THR A 879 0.63 -34.17 -22.35
N ALA A 880 -0.41 -34.17 -23.20
CA ALA A 880 -0.26 -34.00 -24.65
C ALA A 880 0.37 -32.65 -25.04
N LEU A 881 0.13 -31.57 -24.28
CA LEU A 881 0.81 -30.29 -24.44
C LEU A 881 2.21 -30.26 -23.82
N ALA A 882 2.43 -30.93 -22.68
CA ALA A 882 3.74 -30.96 -22.02
C ALA A 882 4.79 -31.74 -22.83
N ASP A 883 4.38 -32.84 -23.49
CA ASP A 883 5.25 -33.65 -24.35
C ASP A 883 5.40 -33.09 -25.78
N ALA A 884 4.63 -32.06 -26.16
CA ALA A 884 4.54 -31.56 -27.53
C ALA A 884 5.86 -31.01 -28.09
N LYS A 885 6.18 -31.36 -29.35
CA LYS A 885 7.44 -31.03 -30.03
C LYS A 885 7.23 -30.29 -31.37
N ASP A 886 8.26 -29.56 -31.80
CA ASP A 886 8.35 -29.00 -33.15
C ASP A 886 8.71 -30.07 -34.20
N GLY A 887 8.65 -29.71 -35.48
CA GLY A 887 9.03 -30.61 -36.58
C GLY A 887 10.52 -31.01 -36.62
N ASN A 888 11.33 -30.51 -35.68
CA ASN A 888 12.74 -30.87 -35.48
C ASN A 888 12.93 -31.70 -34.19
N GLY A 889 11.86 -32.11 -33.50
CA GLY A 889 11.89 -32.88 -32.25
C GLY A 889 12.19 -32.09 -30.99
N ARG A 890 12.18 -30.75 -31.04
CA ARG A 890 12.43 -29.87 -29.89
C ARG A 890 11.15 -29.65 -29.09
N PRO A 891 11.16 -29.70 -27.75
CA PRO A 891 9.97 -29.39 -26.94
C PRO A 891 9.43 -27.98 -27.22
N LEU A 892 8.11 -27.86 -27.36
CA LEU A 892 7.41 -26.58 -27.55
C LEU A 892 7.29 -25.81 -26.23
N PHE A 893 7.20 -26.52 -25.10
CA PHE A 893 7.10 -25.96 -23.75
C PHE A 893 8.25 -26.43 -22.83
N PRO A 894 9.52 -26.08 -23.12
CA PRO A 894 10.66 -26.46 -22.29
C PRO A 894 10.60 -25.79 -20.90
N ILE A 895 11.16 -26.47 -19.89
CA ILE A 895 11.26 -25.97 -18.50
C ILE A 895 12.20 -24.74 -18.40
N LEU A 896 13.16 -24.62 -19.31
CA LEU A 896 14.06 -23.48 -19.42
C LEU A 896 13.69 -22.67 -20.68
N GLY A 897 13.53 -21.36 -20.52
CA GLY A 897 13.05 -20.45 -21.57
C GLY A 897 14.01 -20.32 -22.77
N ALA A 898 13.84 -21.19 -23.76
CA ALA A 898 14.55 -21.10 -25.03
C ALA A 898 13.96 -20.01 -25.94
N GLN A 899 14.83 -19.24 -26.61
CA GLN A 899 14.45 -18.10 -27.45
C GLN A 899 13.57 -18.45 -28.68
N ASN A 900 13.45 -19.75 -29.01
CA ASN A 900 12.67 -20.25 -30.15
C ASN A 900 11.67 -21.34 -29.70
N ALA A 901 11.16 -21.26 -28.46
CA ALA A 901 10.12 -22.12 -27.95
C ALA A 901 8.73 -21.47 -28.08
N ASP A 902 7.70 -22.31 -28.06
CA ASP A 902 6.32 -21.93 -28.34
C ASP A 902 5.57 -21.48 -27.07
N GLY A 903 6.17 -21.78 -25.91
CA GLY A 903 5.85 -21.35 -24.55
C GLY A 903 6.95 -21.86 -23.60
N THR A 904 6.64 -21.99 -22.31
CA THR A 904 7.52 -22.66 -21.33
C THR A 904 6.72 -23.51 -20.35
N ALA A 905 7.33 -24.58 -19.84
CA ALA A 905 6.84 -25.26 -18.65
C ALA A 905 7.40 -24.59 -17.39
N SER A 906 6.59 -24.52 -16.33
CA SER A 906 7.05 -24.11 -15.00
C SER A 906 7.92 -25.20 -14.37
N PRO A 907 8.80 -24.88 -13.41
CA PRO A 907 9.53 -25.88 -12.63
C PRO A 907 8.58 -26.96 -12.08
N LEU A 908 9.05 -28.21 -12.07
CA LEU A 908 8.29 -29.39 -11.64
C LEU A 908 6.95 -29.61 -12.38
N PHE A 909 6.78 -29.05 -13.60
CA PHE A 909 5.54 -29.12 -14.37
C PHE A 909 4.32 -28.52 -13.64
N ALA A 910 4.52 -27.47 -12.83
CA ALA A 910 3.42 -26.83 -12.09
C ALA A 910 2.37 -26.12 -12.98
N ALA A 911 2.75 -25.67 -14.18
CA ALA A 911 1.87 -25.04 -15.18
C ALA A 911 2.59 -24.93 -16.54
N LEU A 912 1.83 -24.82 -17.64
CA LEU A 912 2.32 -24.53 -19.00
C LEU A 912 1.94 -23.09 -19.40
N ALA A 913 2.90 -22.31 -19.91
CA ALA A 913 2.67 -20.95 -20.41
C ALA A 913 2.23 -20.98 -21.89
N ILE A 914 0.93 -21.13 -22.12
CA ILE A 914 0.31 -21.29 -23.44
C ILE A 914 -0.12 -19.92 -23.95
N ALA A 915 0.58 -19.39 -24.97
CA ALA A 915 0.36 -18.04 -25.52
C ALA A 915 0.37 -16.90 -24.47
N GLY A 916 1.12 -17.08 -23.37
CA GLY A 916 1.18 -16.13 -22.25
C GLY A 916 0.08 -16.31 -21.19
N LEU A 917 -0.79 -17.31 -21.34
CA LEU A 917 -1.77 -17.74 -20.34
C LEU A 917 -1.24 -18.97 -19.58
N ALA A 918 -1.38 -19.00 -18.26
CA ALA A 918 -0.93 -20.14 -17.45
C ALA A 918 -2.00 -21.25 -17.41
N GLY A 919 -1.79 -22.33 -18.16
CA GLY A 919 -2.54 -23.56 -18.06
C GLY A 919 -2.06 -24.39 -16.86
N VAL A 920 -2.86 -24.45 -15.80
CA VAL A 920 -2.54 -25.18 -14.56
C VAL A 920 -3.27 -26.53 -14.56
N PRO A 921 -2.61 -27.67 -14.32
CA PRO A 921 -3.30 -28.95 -14.20
C PRO A 921 -4.15 -29.01 -12.91
N SER A 922 -5.31 -29.64 -12.96
CA SER A 922 -6.06 -30.04 -11.74
C SER A 922 -6.27 -31.55 -11.71
N TRP A 923 -6.02 -32.15 -10.55
CA TRP A 923 -6.24 -33.57 -10.28
C TRP A 923 -7.72 -33.92 -10.06
N ALA A 924 -8.58 -32.93 -9.81
CA ALA A 924 -10.01 -33.12 -9.56
C ALA A 924 -10.87 -32.99 -10.83
N LEU A 925 -10.30 -32.54 -11.96
CA LEU A 925 -10.97 -32.62 -13.25
C LEU A 925 -10.97 -34.07 -13.75
N PRO A 926 -12.12 -34.61 -14.18
CA PRO A 926 -12.21 -35.99 -14.63
C PRO A 926 -11.47 -36.18 -15.96
N PHE A 927 -10.56 -37.15 -15.98
CA PHE A 927 -9.91 -37.67 -17.18
C PHE A 927 -10.29 -39.14 -17.38
N THR A 928 -10.48 -39.56 -18.62
CA THR A 928 -10.59 -40.98 -18.99
C THR A 928 -9.97 -41.16 -20.37
N ASP A 929 -8.88 -41.93 -20.42
CA ASP A 929 -8.09 -42.13 -21.65
C ASP A 929 -8.92 -42.79 -22.77
N GLY A 930 -8.74 -42.31 -24.00
CA GLY A 930 -9.56 -42.69 -25.15
C GLY A 930 -11.00 -42.16 -25.11
N THR A 931 -11.26 -41.10 -24.33
CA THR A 931 -12.53 -40.36 -24.37
C THR A 931 -12.33 -38.86 -24.20
N ALA A 932 -13.19 -38.08 -24.87
CA ALA A 932 -13.22 -36.62 -24.78
C ALA A 932 -13.39 -36.11 -23.33
N SER A 933 -12.29 -35.60 -22.75
CA SER A 933 -12.19 -35.08 -21.38
C SER A 933 -12.22 -33.53 -21.37
N ASN A 934 -12.54 -32.93 -20.22
CA ASN A 934 -12.91 -31.51 -20.12
C ASN A 934 -11.90 -30.65 -19.33
N SER A 935 -11.22 -29.74 -20.03
CA SER A 935 -10.51 -28.60 -19.45
C SER A 935 -11.41 -27.37 -19.34
N TYR A 936 -11.10 -26.43 -18.45
CA TYR A 936 -11.90 -25.22 -18.20
C TYR A 936 -11.09 -23.94 -18.28
N LEU A 937 -11.65 -22.94 -18.95
CA LEU A 937 -11.10 -21.60 -19.08
C LEU A 937 -12.15 -20.58 -18.65
N TYR A 938 -11.91 -19.81 -17.61
CA TYR A 938 -12.93 -18.93 -17.03
C TYR A 938 -12.42 -17.58 -16.51
N ASP A 939 -13.39 -16.71 -16.24
CA ASP A 939 -13.25 -15.45 -15.50
C ASP A 939 -13.46 -15.73 -14.01
N ARG A 940 -12.55 -15.25 -13.16
CA ARG A 940 -12.58 -15.44 -11.70
C ARG A 940 -13.85 -14.84 -11.07
N GLU A 941 -14.36 -13.74 -11.64
CA GLU A 941 -15.52 -13.03 -11.09
C GLU A 941 -16.88 -13.65 -11.48
N ASP A 942 -16.87 -14.67 -12.35
CA ASP A 942 -18.08 -15.37 -12.79
C ASP A 942 -18.29 -16.73 -12.09
N VAL A 943 -17.33 -17.18 -11.27
CA VAL A 943 -17.36 -18.46 -10.53
C VAL A 943 -17.03 -18.23 -9.06
N HIS A 944 -17.96 -18.61 -8.18
CA HIS A 944 -17.94 -18.28 -6.75
C HIS A 944 -18.02 -19.53 -5.88
N GLY A 945 -17.23 -19.56 -4.81
CA GLY A 945 -17.27 -20.59 -3.77
C GLY A 945 -17.37 -19.96 -2.39
N TRP A 946 -18.24 -20.51 -1.54
CA TRP A 946 -18.30 -20.21 -0.12
C TRP A 946 -18.10 -21.49 0.68
N ALA A 947 -17.31 -21.41 1.73
CA ALA A 947 -17.18 -22.46 2.72
C ALA A 947 -17.35 -21.88 4.12
N SER A 948 -17.86 -22.67 5.06
CA SER A 948 -17.69 -22.38 6.48
C SER A 948 -16.31 -22.90 6.95
N ALA A 949 -15.84 -22.39 8.08
CA ALA A 949 -14.95 -23.18 8.92
C ALA A 949 -15.68 -24.47 9.36
N PRO A 950 -14.98 -25.56 9.72
CA PRO A 950 -15.62 -26.71 10.37
C PRO A 950 -16.38 -26.26 11.63
N GLN A 951 -17.69 -26.51 11.65
CA GLN A 951 -18.61 -25.99 12.68
C GLN A 951 -18.81 -26.97 13.84
N ARG A 952 -18.62 -28.27 13.60
CA ARG A 952 -18.73 -29.32 14.62
C ARG A 952 -17.69 -30.41 14.39
N LEU A 953 -17.17 -30.93 15.50
CA LEU A 953 -16.45 -32.19 15.56
C LEU A 953 -17.35 -33.20 16.29
N ASP A 954 -17.71 -34.29 15.61
CA ASP A 954 -18.48 -35.40 16.15
C ASP A 954 -17.54 -36.55 16.54
N PHE A 955 -17.80 -37.21 17.67
CA PHE A 955 -16.97 -38.30 18.18
C PHE A 955 -17.80 -39.57 18.36
N GLU A 956 -17.53 -40.60 17.53
CA GLU A 956 -18.17 -41.91 17.62
C GLU A 956 -17.24 -42.90 18.32
N TYR A 957 -17.68 -43.44 19.46
CA TYR A 957 -16.87 -44.33 20.29
C TYR A 957 -17.18 -45.81 20.01
N ARG A 958 -16.31 -46.47 19.24
CA ARG A 958 -16.33 -47.92 19.03
C ARG A 958 -15.29 -48.60 19.96
N VAL A 959 -15.30 -49.93 20.01
CA VAL A 959 -14.44 -50.71 20.93
C VAL A 959 -12.96 -50.64 20.53
N ALA A 960 -12.65 -50.71 19.23
CA ALA A 960 -11.29 -50.68 18.70
C ALA A 960 -10.85 -49.30 18.16
N PHE A 961 -11.82 -48.40 17.92
CA PHE A 961 -11.57 -47.11 17.28
C PHE A 961 -12.42 -45.99 17.89
N VAL A 962 -11.89 -44.78 17.84
CA VAL A 962 -12.61 -43.54 18.05
C VAL A 962 -12.66 -42.83 16.71
N ASP A 963 -13.85 -42.53 16.23
CA ASP A 963 -14.02 -41.94 14.92
C ASP A 963 -14.36 -40.46 15.07
N ILE A 964 -13.69 -39.63 14.27
CA ILE A 964 -13.72 -38.18 14.37
C ILE A 964 -14.38 -37.66 13.10
N GLY A 965 -15.66 -37.33 13.22
CA GLY A 965 -16.45 -36.67 12.18
C GLY A 965 -16.16 -35.17 12.18
N VAL A 966 -15.92 -34.61 11.00
CA VAL A 966 -15.74 -33.17 10.78
C VAL A 966 -16.93 -32.69 9.96
N TRP A 967 -17.59 -31.62 10.38
CA TRP A 967 -18.78 -31.10 9.69
C TRP A 967 -18.67 -29.60 9.41
N GLY A 968 -18.94 -29.19 8.17
CA GLY A 968 -19.09 -27.80 7.75
C GLY A 968 -20.05 -27.68 6.57
N TYR A 969 -20.16 -26.48 5.99
CA TYR A 969 -21.00 -26.20 4.84
C TYR A 969 -20.19 -25.65 3.67
N LYS A 970 -20.58 -26.05 2.45
CA LYS A 970 -20.06 -25.54 1.19
C LYS A 970 -21.20 -25.14 0.26
N ALA A 971 -21.06 -23.98 -0.37
CA ALA A 971 -21.96 -23.46 -1.38
C ALA A 971 -21.13 -23.02 -2.58
N LEU A 972 -21.57 -23.30 -3.80
CA LEU A 972 -20.88 -22.87 -5.02
C LEU A 972 -21.89 -22.36 -6.04
N ALA A 973 -21.48 -21.37 -6.83
CA ALA A 973 -22.33 -20.75 -7.84
C ALA A 973 -21.51 -20.30 -9.06
N CYS A 974 -22.17 -20.25 -10.21
CA CYS A 974 -21.68 -19.51 -11.36
C CYS A 974 -22.72 -18.43 -11.71
N THR A 975 -22.34 -17.15 -11.53
CA THR A 975 -23.21 -15.99 -11.82
C THR A 975 -23.44 -15.82 -13.32
N ARG A 976 -22.50 -16.28 -14.15
CA ARG A 976 -22.49 -16.09 -15.60
C ARG A 976 -21.83 -17.26 -16.32
N VAL A 977 -22.65 -18.10 -16.95
CA VAL A 977 -22.16 -19.26 -17.73
C VAL A 977 -21.42 -18.81 -19.00
N ASP A 978 -21.67 -17.59 -19.50
CA ASP A 978 -20.88 -16.96 -20.55
C ASP A 978 -19.47 -16.54 -20.10
N GLY A 979 -19.21 -16.57 -18.78
CA GLY A 979 -17.91 -16.44 -18.12
C GLY A 979 -17.02 -17.68 -18.15
N VAL A 980 -17.55 -18.82 -18.62
CA VAL A 980 -16.85 -20.11 -18.63
C VAL A 980 -16.76 -20.63 -20.07
N ARG A 981 -15.64 -21.26 -20.41
CA ARG A 981 -15.44 -22.07 -21.62
C ARG A 981 -14.98 -23.45 -21.21
N ARG A 982 -15.59 -24.48 -21.80
CA ARG A 982 -15.11 -25.86 -21.75
C ARG A 982 -14.22 -26.09 -22.95
N ILE A 983 -13.04 -26.64 -22.76
CA ILE A 983 -12.16 -27.09 -23.85
C ILE A 983 -12.14 -28.61 -23.77
N SER A 984 -12.68 -29.26 -24.79
CA SER A 984 -12.86 -30.72 -24.84
C SER A 984 -11.82 -31.32 -25.78
N TYR A 985 -11.08 -32.32 -25.27
CA TYR A 985 -9.97 -32.97 -25.97
C TYR A 985 -10.04 -34.48 -25.78
N ASP A 986 -9.73 -35.23 -26.84
CA ASP A 986 -9.70 -36.69 -26.85
C ASP A 986 -8.28 -37.15 -27.20
N THR A 987 -7.70 -38.04 -26.40
CA THR A 987 -6.33 -38.55 -26.60
C THR A 987 -6.23 -39.54 -27.76
N THR A 988 -7.34 -40.11 -28.23
CA THR A 988 -7.35 -41.06 -29.35
C THR A 988 -7.58 -40.39 -30.69
N SER A 989 -6.76 -40.76 -31.69
CA SER A 989 -6.97 -40.37 -33.08
C SER A 989 -8.22 -41.04 -33.64
N GLY A 990 -9.21 -40.25 -34.06
CA GLY A 990 -10.40 -40.75 -34.73
C GLY A 990 -10.07 -41.50 -36.04
N VAL A 991 -10.84 -42.56 -36.31
CA VAL A 991 -10.77 -43.40 -37.52
C VAL A 991 -11.91 -43.06 -38.47
#